data_AF-A0A8J5MQ52-F1
#
_entry.id   AF-A0A8J5MQ52-F1
#
_cell.length_a   1.000
_cell.length_b   1.000
_cell.length_c   1.000
_cell.angle_alpha   90.00
_cell.angle_beta   90.00
_cell.angle_gamma   90.00
#
_symmetry.space_group_name_H-M   'P 1'
#
loop_
_entity.id
_entity.type
_entity.pdbx_description
1 polymer ?
#
loop_
_entity_poly.entity_id
_entity_poly.type
_entity_poly.pdbx_seq_one_letter_code
_entity_poly.pdbx_strand_id
1 'polypeptide(L)'
;MYLQAFIHVLKWERTNLTHFPEVEEGVGQLILTMRCDNFWQASWPNGGSVFHLTELMVQAVRTKCTLTCSFIHEAGGHASLCTKSGVSPLHAALEVGHWNLARQMIKNMGGCLYVADFGGRLPTTMMPSRLRQHLEQNIYNKERIQLEDLHYKIKDKVEKHQMQKLLRVQKNLITTYWDTITGNTATTICQEPFNKAQVLLIASQGGMLQLIYLLVKVGGVEIDTQVDPTNGTTAIHQAASHGKSGCVLLLLSLGADPLLEDRYRQTGPHLAAMFGHQKAFELFRECLDQQEPSCRAGTTPTDVKNNFSKYLKMYNRCESNQEHIDNNPTDATINLLKRTEIRNLVKNAQKVTVDYTKGEAQEVKEVITKEMTAITDKVADIDSTYTGTLTLLGSTADSTRLYYPDEFDFNLTLKSFSDVTVRIIKQTKKDVLLSGHKLKIEIETENPSLQGNRLMSNLYDRVRESLNSYVLQDDRLSLVPPGVTRTQVGLALSLAWQGSEYPLLLVDIDLVPVLSVPWPKEIMRPPLTPVDSQMIHLSNTGDAKWRCSFAATEVEVVKKLAPQERQVFLTGKTLLSYMKAELWMPRDVKNQFSWWDSRYWSIPIPAGFCFKNSFLKLLQVKRENKIQWKEGDTMTHVTEVFEIMCLKTDDTKHLVPAKVHAYFGGDYEKPKVGEGAPLINEFLKKSLTKLSNPKVGFLGFKQGFL
;
A
#
# COMPACT_ATOMS: atom_id res chain seq x y z
N MET A 1 24.91 20.37 22.84
CA MET A 1 24.68 21.82 22.62
C MET A 1 23.22 22.14 22.29
N TYR A 2 22.62 21.52 21.27
CA TYR A 2 21.20 21.74 20.89
C TYR A 2 20.18 21.42 22.00
N LEU A 3 20.35 20.32 22.75
CA LEU A 3 19.44 19.94 23.84
C LEU A 3 19.33 21.02 24.94
N GLN A 4 20.45 21.63 25.32
CA GLN A 4 20.47 22.71 26.31
C GLN A 4 19.75 23.97 25.80
N ALA A 5 19.84 24.26 24.50
CA ALA A 5 19.10 25.35 23.87
C ALA A 5 17.58 25.09 23.91
N PHE A 6 17.12 23.88 23.60
CA PHE A 6 15.71 23.50 23.71
C PHE A 6 15.18 23.64 25.15
N ILE A 7 15.92 23.13 26.14
CA ILE A 7 15.55 23.26 27.55
C ILE A 7 15.47 24.73 27.98
N HIS A 8 16.39 25.58 27.50
CA HIS A 8 16.37 27.00 27.80
C HIS A 8 15.11 27.70 27.23
N VAL A 9 14.76 27.40 25.98
CA VAL A 9 13.53 27.91 25.35
C VAL A 9 12.29 27.44 26.09
N LEU A 10 12.18 26.15 26.43
CA LEU A 10 11.02 25.63 27.18
C LEU A 10 10.88 26.28 28.56
N LYS A 11 11.98 26.55 29.27
CA LYS A 11 11.92 27.27 30.54
C LYS A 11 11.37 28.69 30.37
N TRP A 12 11.78 29.38 29.33
CA TRP A 12 11.26 30.71 29.00
C TRP A 12 9.79 30.66 28.57
N GLU A 13 9.40 29.69 27.74
CA GLU A 13 7.99 29.52 27.36
C GLU A 13 7.12 29.21 28.57
N ARG A 14 7.61 28.40 29.52
CA ARG A 14 6.91 28.07 30.75
C ARG A 14 6.56 29.32 31.58
N THR A 15 7.43 30.33 31.63
CA THR A 15 7.12 31.57 32.38
C THR A 15 5.96 32.37 31.79
N ASN A 16 5.63 32.15 30.51
CA ASN A 16 4.52 32.82 29.83
C ASN A 16 3.19 32.06 29.99
N LEU A 17 3.19 30.87 30.60
CA LEU A 17 2.06 29.95 30.67
C LEU A 17 1.37 29.90 32.05
N THR A 18 1.68 30.82 32.96
CA THR A 18 1.16 30.84 34.34
C THR A 18 -0.37 30.90 34.46
N HIS A 19 -1.06 31.35 33.41
CA HIS A 19 -2.52 31.37 33.32
C HIS A 19 -3.12 30.08 32.74
N PHE A 20 -2.29 29.15 32.26
CA PHE A 20 -2.68 27.89 31.63
C PHE A 20 -1.96 26.72 32.35
N PRO A 21 -2.44 26.31 33.54
CA PRO A 21 -1.72 25.40 34.42
C PRO A 21 -1.41 24.04 33.77
N GLU A 22 -2.31 23.53 32.94
CA GLU A 22 -2.12 22.25 32.24
C GLU A 22 -0.99 22.32 31.20
N VAL A 23 -0.93 23.40 30.41
CA VAL A 23 0.15 23.60 29.44
C VAL A 23 1.48 23.83 30.17
N GLU A 24 1.45 24.61 31.26
CA GLU A 24 2.62 24.87 32.09
C GLU A 24 3.20 23.57 32.71
N GLU A 25 2.34 22.73 33.27
CA GLU A 25 2.71 21.44 33.84
C GLU A 25 3.29 20.52 32.75
N GLY A 26 2.65 20.47 31.57
CA GLY A 26 3.12 19.69 30.43
C GLY A 26 4.54 20.07 30.00
N VAL A 27 4.84 21.37 29.94
CA VAL A 27 6.20 21.88 29.68
C VAL A 27 7.17 21.53 30.82
N GLY A 28 6.71 21.59 32.07
CA GLY A 28 7.49 21.16 33.24
C GLY A 28 7.96 19.72 33.13
N GLN A 29 7.07 18.80 32.75
CA GLN A 29 7.40 17.39 32.57
C GLN A 29 8.30 17.16 31.34
N LEU A 30 8.09 17.88 30.23
CA LEU A 30 8.99 17.84 29.06
C LEU A 30 10.43 18.20 29.45
N ILE A 31 10.61 19.26 30.24
CA ILE A 31 11.94 19.67 30.73
C ILE A 31 12.58 18.59 31.61
N LEU A 32 11.79 17.89 32.43
CA LEU A 32 12.28 16.78 33.25
C LEU A 32 12.75 15.61 32.38
N THR A 33 11.93 15.18 31.42
CA THR A 33 12.26 14.08 30.50
C THR A 33 13.49 14.40 29.65
N MET A 34 13.63 15.64 29.19
CA MET A 34 14.81 16.09 28.42
C MET A 34 16.11 16.12 29.23
N ARG A 35 16.04 16.05 30.56
CA ARG A 35 17.21 15.99 31.45
C ARG A 35 17.60 14.55 31.81
N CYS A 36 16.76 13.58 31.48
CA CYS A 36 17.05 12.16 31.69
C CYS A 36 17.95 11.59 30.59
N ASP A 37 18.52 10.41 30.85
CA ASP A 37 19.39 9.71 29.90
C ASP A 37 18.68 9.37 28.58
N ASN A 38 17.35 9.25 28.59
CA ASN A 38 16.51 8.95 27.42
C ASN A 38 15.85 10.20 26.79
N PHE A 39 16.53 11.35 26.77
CA PHE A 39 15.96 12.64 26.32
C PHE A 39 15.35 12.63 24.91
N TRP A 40 15.77 11.72 24.02
CA TRP A 40 15.19 11.56 22.67
C TRP A 40 13.76 11.00 22.69
N GLN A 41 13.28 10.48 23.81
CA GLN A 41 11.90 10.03 24.02
C GLN A 41 10.98 11.14 24.56
N ALA A 42 11.50 12.36 24.73
CA ALA A 42 10.69 13.49 25.21
C ALA A 42 9.51 13.74 24.26
N SER A 43 8.31 13.56 24.78
CA SER A 43 7.03 13.75 24.11
C SER A 43 6.06 14.46 25.06
N TRP A 44 5.00 15.06 24.50
CA TRP A 44 4.00 15.73 25.32
C TRP A 44 3.40 14.72 26.31
N PRO A 45 3.35 15.03 27.61
CA PRO A 45 3.09 14.03 28.64
C PRO A 45 1.63 13.59 28.74
N ASN A 46 0.68 14.48 28.43
CA ASN A 46 -0.75 14.21 28.58
C ASN A 46 -1.34 13.80 27.23
N GLY A 47 -1.65 12.51 27.07
CA GLY A 47 -2.48 12.05 25.97
C GLY A 47 -3.91 12.53 26.14
N GLY A 48 -4.57 12.90 25.04
CA GLY A 48 -5.95 13.35 25.04
C GLY A 48 -6.54 13.29 23.64
N SER A 49 -7.84 13.59 23.50
CA SER A 49 -8.45 13.68 22.17
C SER A 49 -7.77 14.78 21.33
N VAL A 50 -7.80 14.64 20.01
CA VAL A 50 -7.25 15.65 19.09
C VAL A 50 -7.79 17.05 19.42
N PHE A 51 -9.07 17.19 19.81
CA PHE A 51 -9.65 18.47 20.23
C PHE A 51 -9.03 19.03 21.51
N HIS A 52 -8.82 18.20 22.53
CA HIS A 52 -8.21 18.62 23.78
C HIS A 52 -6.77 19.11 23.53
N LEU A 53 -5.97 18.34 22.79
CA LEU A 53 -4.62 18.76 22.40
C LEU A 53 -4.65 20.03 21.55
N THR A 54 -5.63 20.17 20.65
CA THR A 54 -5.79 21.39 19.84
C THR A 54 -6.14 22.61 20.70
N GLU A 55 -6.93 22.45 21.76
CA GLU A 55 -7.23 23.52 22.72
C GLU A 55 -5.98 23.96 23.48
N LEU A 56 -5.17 23.01 23.97
CA LEU A 56 -3.86 23.32 24.58
C LEU A 56 -2.94 24.04 23.60
N MET A 57 -2.98 23.64 22.32
CA MET A 57 -2.22 24.28 21.26
C MET A 57 -2.67 25.74 21.05
N VAL A 58 -3.98 26.04 21.04
CA VAL A 58 -4.50 27.43 20.96
C VAL A 58 -4.00 28.27 22.14
N GLN A 59 -4.00 27.72 23.36
CA GLN A 59 -3.49 28.42 24.55
C GLN A 59 -2.00 28.75 24.41
N ALA A 60 -1.17 27.79 24.00
CA ALA A 60 0.25 27.98 23.75
C ALA A 60 0.53 29.00 22.62
N VAL A 61 -0.32 29.04 21.59
CA VAL A 61 -0.23 30.03 20.52
C VAL A 61 -0.48 31.44 21.04
N ARG A 62 -1.51 31.62 21.88
CA ARG A 62 -1.87 32.93 22.46
C ARG A 62 -0.76 33.52 23.33
N THR A 63 0.07 32.68 23.94
CA THR A 63 1.25 33.07 24.74
C THR A 63 2.57 33.09 23.94
N LYS A 64 2.52 32.87 22.62
CA LYS A 64 3.68 32.85 21.71
C LYS A 64 4.70 31.74 21.99
N CYS A 65 4.27 30.61 22.55
CA CYS A 65 5.11 29.45 22.87
C CYS A 65 5.24 28.51 21.64
N THR A 66 6.19 28.81 20.75
CA THR A 66 6.39 28.10 19.47
C THR A 66 6.86 26.65 19.65
N LEU A 67 7.79 26.39 20.57
CA LEU A 67 8.35 25.06 20.78
C LEU A 67 7.33 24.15 21.46
N THR A 68 6.60 24.68 22.44
CA THR A 68 5.47 24.00 23.09
C THR A 68 4.39 23.60 22.07
N CYS A 69 4.02 24.50 21.14
CA CYS A 69 3.09 24.16 20.05
C CYS A 69 3.58 22.98 19.20
N SER A 70 4.89 22.87 19.00
CA SER A 70 5.47 21.76 18.22
C SER A 70 5.32 20.43 18.96
N PHE A 71 5.57 20.39 20.27
CA PHE A 71 5.36 19.17 21.07
C PHE A 71 3.88 18.76 21.12
N ILE A 72 2.96 19.71 21.29
CA ILE A 72 1.52 19.43 21.30
C ILE A 72 1.05 18.93 19.93
N HIS A 73 1.60 19.46 18.83
CA HIS A 73 1.32 18.96 17.49
C HIS A 73 1.77 17.51 17.30
N GLU A 74 3.01 17.17 17.70
CA GLU A 74 3.52 15.80 17.64
C GLU A 74 2.68 14.83 18.47
N ALA A 75 2.10 15.31 19.58
CA ALA A 75 1.17 14.54 20.41
C ALA A 75 -0.19 14.26 19.73
N GLY A 76 -0.55 15.01 18.69
CA GLY A 76 -1.81 14.86 17.96
C GLY A 76 -2.61 16.15 17.74
N GLY A 77 -2.19 17.30 18.28
CA GLY A 77 -2.87 18.58 18.09
C GLY A 77 -2.90 19.01 16.61
N HIS A 78 -4.05 19.52 16.14
CA HIS A 78 -4.26 19.83 14.72
C HIS A 78 -4.35 21.34 14.46
N ALA A 79 -3.44 21.88 13.64
CA ALA A 79 -3.32 23.34 13.44
C ALA A 79 -4.56 24.01 12.80
N SER A 80 -5.39 23.24 12.09
CA SER A 80 -6.55 23.76 11.34
C SER A 80 -7.89 23.45 12.00
N LEU A 81 -7.92 22.61 13.04
CA LEU A 81 -9.16 22.20 13.68
C LEU A 81 -9.65 23.30 14.61
N CYS A 82 -10.92 23.69 14.49
CA CYS A 82 -11.52 24.70 15.35
C CYS A 82 -11.84 24.09 16.72
N THR A 83 -11.47 24.77 17.79
CA THR A 83 -11.77 24.29 19.14
C THR A 83 -13.19 24.69 19.57
N LYS A 84 -13.56 24.40 20.83
CA LYS A 84 -14.85 24.86 21.39
C LYS A 84 -15.00 26.39 21.35
N SER A 85 -13.88 27.11 21.34
CA SER A 85 -13.87 28.56 21.17
C SER A 85 -14.22 29.03 19.75
N GLY A 86 -14.35 28.08 18.81
CA GLY A 86 -14.62 28.33 17.40
C GLY A 86 -13.41 28.78 16.58
N VAL A 87 -12.22 28.83 17.18
CA VAL A 87 -10.97 29.30 16.57
C VAL A 87 -9.98 28.14 16.47
N SER A 88 -9.24 28.03 15.36
CA SER A 88 -8.15 27.05 15.23
C SER A 88 -6.80 27.61 15.68
N PRO A 89 -5.79 26.78 15.99
CA PRO A 89 -4.45 27.26 16.33
C PRO A 89 -3.84 28.19 15.27
N LEU A 90 -4.10 27.92 13.98
CA LEU A 90 -3.65 28.80 12.90
C LEU A 90 -4.35 30.16 12.94
N HIS A 91 -5.67 30.20 13.17
CA HIS A 91 -6.39 31.48 13.32
C HIS A 91 -5.84 32.27 14.52
N ALA A 92 -5.67 31.62 15.67
CA ALA A 92 -5.11 32.25 16.86
C ALA A 92 -3.70 32.83 16.61
N ALA A 93 -2.87 32.12 15.83
CA ALA A 93 -1.52 32.59 15.50
C ALA A 93 -1.57 33.85 14.62
N LEU A 94 -2.57 33.96 13.75
CA LEU A 94 -2.78 35.13 12.88
C LEU A 94 -3.38 36.31 13.66
N GLU A 95 -4.33 36.06 14.56
CA GLU A 95 -4.90 37.09 15.45
C GLU A 95 -3.84 37.76 16.31
N VAL A 96 -2.90 36.99 16.84
CA VAL A 96 -1.80 37.48 17.69
C VAL A 96 -0.64 38.07 16.85
N GLY A 97 -0.69 37.94 15.53
CA GLY A 97 0.35 38.42 14.61
C GLY A 97 1.65 37.62 14.68
N HIS A 98 1.60 36.34 15.08
CA HIS A 98 2.77 35.47 15.19
C HIS A 98 3.12 34.79 13.85
N TRP A 99 3.52 35.58 12.85
CA TRP A 99 3.71 35.14 11.46
C TRP A 99 4.67 33.95 11.28
N ASN A 100 5.73 33.86 12.08
CA ASN A 100 6.69 32.75 11.99
C ASN A 100 6.07 31.40 12.39
N LEU A 101 5.24 31.41 13.44
CA LEU A 101 4.52 30.23 13.90
C LEU A 101 3.43 29.86 12.90
N ALA A 102 2.68 30.83 12.37
CA ALA A 102 1.71 30.57 11.30
C ALA A 102 2.38 29.93 10.06
N ARG A 103 3.55 30.43 9.63
CA ARG A 103 4.34 29.81 8.55
C ARG A 103 4.77 28.39 8.90
N GLN A 104 5.25 28.17 10.13
CA GLN A 104 5.66 26.85 10.60
C GLN A 104 4.48 25.87 10.66
N MET A 105 3.30 26.34 11.09
CA MET A 105 2.08 25.54 11.13
C MET A 105 1.67 25.07 9.73
N ILE A 106 1.70 25.96 8.75
CA ILE A 106 1.36 25.65 7.36
C ILE A 106 2.38 24.68 6.75
N LYS A 107 3.68 24.89 7.03
CA LYS A 107 4.75 24.10 6.42
C LYS A 107 4.86 22.70 7.04
N ASN A 108 4.79 22.61 8.36
CA ASN A 108 5.20 21.43 9.12
C ASN A 108 4.09 20.84 10.02
N MET A 109 3.01 21.57 10.31
CA MET A 109 1.98 21.12 11.28
C MET A 109 0.59 20.88 10.66
N GLY A 110 0.50 20.73 9.33
CA GLY A 110 -0.77 20.48 8.64
C GLY A 110 -1.74 21.66 8.64
N GLY A 111 -1.24 22.90 8.80
CA GLY A 111 -2.04 24.11 8.71
C GLY A 111 -2.63 24.32 7.32
N CYS A 112 -3.95 24.43 7.23
CA CYS A 112 -4.72 24.64 6.01
C CYS A 112 -5.17 26.10 5.93
N LEU A 113 -4.97 26.73 4.77
CA LEU A 113 -5.38 28.11 4.52
C LEU A 113 -6.88 28.26 4.21
N TYR A 114 -7.58 27.14 4.02
CA TYR A 114 -8.89 27.09 3.37
C TYR A 114 -10.00 26.55 4.28
N VAL A 115 -9.69 26.29 5.55
CA VAL A 115 -10.67 25.92 6.59
C VAL A 115 -11.03 27.18 7.36
N ALA A 116 -12.33 27.49 7.43
CA ALA A 116 -12.81 28.67 8.15
C ALA A 116 -12.97 28.43 9.65
N ASP A 117 -12.88 29.50 10.44
CA ASP A 117 -13.32 29.51 11.84
C ASP A 117 -14.87 29.53 11.94
N PHE A 118 -15.43 29.44 13.15
CA PHE A 118 -16.89 29.52 13.35
C PHE A 118 -17.47 30.89 12.97
N GLY A 119 -16.63 31.92 12.85
CA GLY A 119 -17.02 33.22 12.30
C GLY A 119 -17.00 33.28 10.78
N GLY A 120 -16.67 32.18 10.09
CA GLY A 120 -16.56 32.12 8.62
C GLY A 120 -15.31 32.80 8.06
N ARG A 121 -14.37 33.23 8.91
CA ARG A 121 -13.12 33.87 8.47
C ARG A 121 -12.15 32.78 8.03
N LEU A 122 -11.52 32.98 6.88
CA LEU A 122 -10.45 32.10 6.39
C LEU A 122 -9.08 32.64 6.81
N PRO A 123 -8.08 31.78 7.08
CA PRO A 123 -6.71 32.23 7.33
C PRO A 123 -6.18 33.14 6.22
N THR A 124 -6.53 32.89 4.96
CA THR A 124 -6.19 33.74 3.80
C THR A 124 -6.70 35.17 3.92
N THR A 125 -7.85 35.39 4.58
CA THR A 125 -8.46 36.72 4.76
C THR A 125 -7.82 37.52 5.90
N MET A 126 -7.16 36.85 6.85
CA MET A 126 -6.49 37.48 7.99
C MET A 126 -5.03 37.85 7.70
N MET A 127 -4.46 37.37 6.59
CA MET A 127 -3.06 37.55 6.24
C MET A 127 -2.82 38.78 5.36
N PRO A 128 -1.67 39.47 5.50
CA PRO A 128 -1.21 40.46 4.53
C PRO A 128 -1.05 39.85 3.13
N SER A 129 -1.42 40.59 2.08
CA SER A 129 -1.47 40.09 0.69
C SER A 129 -0.16 39.46 0.22
N ARG A 130 1.00 40.06 0.54
CA ARG A 130 2.32 39.52 0.20
C ARG A 130 2.60 38.17 0.86
N LEU A 131 2.22 38.02 2.13
CA LEU A 131 2.41 36.77 2.86
C LEU A 131 1.49 35.67 2.31
N ARG A 132 0.22 36.00 2.10
CA ARG A 132 -0.77 35.11 1.50
C ARG A 132 -0.31 34.59 0.14
N GLN A 133 0.04 35.47 -0.80
CA GLN A 133 0.50 35.10 -2.14
C GLN A 133 1.71 34.16 -2.08
N HIS A 134 2.70 34.48 -1.24
CA HIS A 134 3.88 33.64 -1.07
C HIS A 134 3.53 32.23 -0.56
N LEU A 135 2.65 32.13 0.44
CA LEU A 135 2.23 30.85 1.01
C LEU A 135 1.38 30.02 0.04
N GLU A 136 0.40 30.64 -0.62
CA GLU A 136 -0.43 29.98 -1.63
C GLU A 136 0.42 29.49 -2.82
N GLN A 137 1.42 30.26 -3.27
CA GLN A 137 2.34 29.86 -4.32
C GLN A 137 3.23 28.67 -3.90
N ASN A 138 3.67 28.64 -2.64
CA ASN A 138 4.44 27.50 -2.11
C ASN A 138 3.59 26.22 -2.06
N ILE A 139 2.32 26.34 -1.65
CA ILE A 139 1.38 25.21 -1.63
C ILE A 139 1.12 24.71 -3.06
N TYR A 140 0.85 25.62 -4.00
CA TYR A 140 0.70 25.29 -5.42
C TYR A 140 1.90 24.51 -5.95
N ASN A 141 3.11 25.02 -5.68
CA ASN A 141 4.34 24.36 -6.14
C ASN A 141 4.50 22.95 -5.54
N LYS A 142 4.15 22.77 -4.26
CA LYS A 142 4.18 21.46 -3.58
C LYS A 142 3.21 20.48 -4.23
N GLU A 143 1.95 20.88 -4.42
CA GLU A 143 0.92 20.04 -5.05
C GLU A 143 1.26 19.75 -6.53
N ARG A 144 1.80 20.73 -7.26
CA ARG A 144 2.28 20.55 -8.64
C ARG A 144 3.39 19.50 -8.74
N ILE A 145 4.38 19.54 -7.84
CA ILE A 145 5.47 18.56 -7.81
C ILE A 145 4.92 17.15 -7.56
N GLN A 146 3.92 17.01 -6.67
CA GLN A 146 3.26 15.71 -6.46
C GLN A 146 2.61 15.20 -7.75
N LEU A 147 1.87 16.06 -8.45
CA LEU A 147 1.24 15.69 -9.73
C LEU A 147 2.27 15.37 -10.83
N GLU A 148 3.40 16.08 -10.87
CA GLU A 148 4.51 15.80 -11.79
C GLU A 148 5.18 14.45 -11.49
N ASP A 149 5.32 14.08 -10.21
CA ASP A 149 5.82 12.76 -9.79
C ASP A 149 4.84 11.64 -10.17
N LEU A 150 3.53 11.83 -9.95
CA LEU A 150 2.51 10.90 -10.44
C LEU A 150 2.58 10.77 -11.98
N HIS A 151 2.70 11.89 -12.70
CA HIS A 151 2.85 11.90 -14.15
C HIS A 151 4.10 11.15 -14.63
N TYR A 152 5.20 11.23 -13.89
CA TYR A 152 6.44 10.53 -14.20
C TYR A 152 6.30 9.01 -13.99
N LYS A 153 5.62 8.59 -12.92
CA LYS A 153 5.39 7.17 -12.56
C LYS A 153 4.43 6.45 -13.51
N ILE A 154 3.47 7.17 -14.12
CA ILE A 154 2.52 6.60 -15.07
C ILE A 154 3.25 6.14 -16.34
N LYS A 155 3.08 4.85 -16.67
CA LYS A 155 3.64 4.23 -17.89
C LYS A 155 2.70 4.34 -19.08
N ASP A 156 1.39 4.28 -18.84
CA ASP A 156 0.39 4.33 -19.89
C ASP A 156 0.31 5.72 -20.53
N LYS A 157 0.33 5.79 -21.87
CA LYS A 157 0.37 7.07 -22.60
C LYS A 157 -0.93 7.86 -22.47
N VAL A 158 -2.08 7.19 -22.36
CA VAL A 158 -3.39 7.84 -22.27
C VAL A 158 -3.55 8.49 -20.90
N GLU A 159 -3.29 7.74 -19.82
CA GLU A 159 -3.28 8.29 -18.47
C GLU A 159 -2.24 9.40 -18.29
N LYS A 160 -1.07 9.22 -18.90
CA LYS A 160 0.00 10.23 -18.86
C LYS A 160 -0.46 11.54 -19.50
N HIS A 161 -1.20 11.47 -20.61
CA HIS A 161 -1.82 12.63 -21.24
C HIS A 161 -2.96 13.23 -20.39
N GLN A 162 -3.80 12.41 -19.75
CA GLN A 162 -4.81 12.89 -18.80
C GLN A 162 -4.17 13.64 -17.62
N MET A 163 -3.06 13.15 -17.08
CA MET A 163 -2.33 13.81 -16.00
C MET A 163 -1.73 15.16 -16.44
N GLN A 164 -1.30 15.28 -17.69
CA GLN A 164 -0.86 16.59 -18.24
C GLN A 164 -2.01 17.59 -18.31
N LYS A 165 -3.23 17.14 -18.68
CA LYS A 165 -4.42 18.00 -18.64
C LYS A 165 -4.71 18.46 -17.22
N LEU A 166 -4.59 17.57 -16.23
CA LEU A 166 -4.79 17.91 -14.82
C LEU A 166 -3.83 19.01 -14.35
N LEU A 167 -2.53 18.92 -14.67
CA LEU A 167 -1.55 19.97 -14.37
C LEU A 167 -1.94 21.34 -14.97
N ARG A 168 -2.53 21.36 -16.17
CA ARG A 168 -3.03 22.59 -16.79
C ARG A 168 -4.27 23.12 -16.06
N VAL A 169 -5.21 22.24 -15.69
CA VAL A 169 -6.40 22.59 -14.92
C VAL A 169 -6.03 23.21 -13.58
N GLN A 170 -5.10 22.61 -12.84
CA GLN A 170 -4.60 23.15 -11.57
C GLN A 170 -4.07 24.58 -11.75
N LYS A 171 -3.21 24.79 -12.77
CA LYS A 171 -2.64 26.10 -13.09
C LYS A 171 -3.74 27.13 -13.41
N ASN A 172 -4.70 26.76 -14.24
CA ASN A 172 -5.79 27.65 -14.63
C ASN A 172 -6.66 28.04 -13.42
N LEU A 173 -7.00 27.07 -12.56
CA LEU A 173 -7.81 27.33 -11.37
C LEU A 173 -7.13 28.31 -10.39
N ILE A 174 -5.83 28.14 -10.13
CA ILE A 174 -5.12 29.05 -9.21
C ILE A 174 -4.96 30.45 -9.81
N THR A 175 -4.72 30.57 -11.12
CA THR A 175 -4.63 31.88 -11.78
C THR A 175 -5.97 32.61 -11.73
N THR A 176 -7.07 31.94 -12.04
CA THR A 176 -8.41 32.53 -11.96
C THR A 176 -8.75 32.96 -10.54
N TYR A 177 -8.38 32.16 -9.54
CA TYR A 177 -8.56 32.52 -8.14
C TYR A 177 -7.81 33.81 -7.78
N TRP A 178 -6.52 33.92 -8.12
CA TRP A 178 -5.74 35.13 -7.85
C TRP A 178 -6.23 36.35 -8.61
N ASP A 179 -6.64 36.22 -9.87
CA ASP A 179 -7.25 37.30 -10.65
C ASP A 179 -8.52 37.82 -9.97
N THR A 180 -9.38 36.90 -9.52
CA THR A 180 -10.64 37.23 -8.81
C THR A 180 -10.38 38.01 -7.52
N ILE A 181 -9.37 37.63 -6.74
CA ILE A 181 -9.05 38.28 -5.46
C ILE A 181 -8.35 39.63 -5.65
N THR A 182 -7.61 39.79 -6.75
CA THR A 182 -6.90 41.05 -7.07
C THR A 182 -7.77 42.07 -7.79
N GLY A 183 -9.01 41.72 -8.16
CA GLY A 183 -9.95 42.61 -8.85
C GLY A 183 -9.63 42.83 -10.33
N ASN A 184 -8.78 41.99 -10.93
CA ASN A 184 -8.55 42.00 -12.37
C ASN A 184 -9.79 41.42 -13.07
N THR A 185 -10.27 42.08 -14.14
CA THR A 185 -11.41 41.61 -14.94
C THR A 185 -11.14 40.18 -15.41
N ALA A 186 -11.99 39.25 -14.97
CA ALA A 186 -11.84 37.81 -15.16
C ALA A 186 -11.46 37.46 -16.59
N THR A 187 -10.21 37.02 -16.78
CA THR A 187 -9.83 36.31 -18.00
C THR A 187 -10.70 35.07 -18.08
N THR A 188 -11.45 34.94 -19.17
CA THR A 188 -12.40 33.88 -19.49
C THR A 188 -11.97 32.55 -18.88
N ILE A 189 -12.84 31.94 -18.05
CA ILE A 189 -12.68 30.56 -17.58
C ILE A 189 -12.30 29.73 -18.79
N CYS A 190 -11.12 29.10 -18.79
CA CYS A 190 -10.83 28.09 -19.81
C CYS A 190 -11.91 27.02 -19.68
N GLN A 191 -12.87 27.04 -20.60
CA GLN A 191 -13.86 26.00 -20.84
C GLN A 191 -13.18 24.76 -21.43
N GLU A 192 -11.97 24.41 -20.99
CA GLU A 192 -11.44 23.10 -21.34
C GLU A 192 -12.34 22.07 -20.63
N PRO A 193 -13.02 21.18 -21.36
CA PRO A 193 -13.80 20.14 -20.73
C PRO A 193 -12.83 19.19 -20.03
N PHE A 194 -12.79 19.24 -18.70
CA PHE A 194 -12.05 18.29 -17.87
C PHE A 194 -13.02 17.50 -16.99
N ASN A 195 -12.66 16.25 -16.69
CA ASN A 195 -13.45 15.42 -15.79
C ASN A 195 -13.23 15.91 -14.35
N LYS A 196 -14.10 16.83 -13.90
CA LYS A 196 -14.09 17.43 -12.56
C LYS A 196 -14.03 16.36 -11.45
N ALA A 197 -14.81 15.29 -11.59
CA ALA A 197 -14.85 14.17 -10.64
C ALA A 197 -13.50 13.45 -10.54
N GLN A 198 -12.83 13.19 -11.68
CA GLN A 198 -11.50 12.58 -11.71
C GLN A 198 -10.42 13.47 -11.07
N VAL A 199 -10.47 14.79 -11.29
CA VAL A 199 -9.51 15.71 -10.65
C VAL A 199 -9.74 15.75 -9.15
N LEU A 200 -10.99 15.79 -8.70
CA LEU A 200 -11.34 15.77 -7.27
C LEU A 200 -10.94 14.43 -6.60
N LEU A 201 -11.10 13.30 -7.29
CA LEU A 201 -10.60 12.00 -6.86
C LEU A 201 -9.09 12.05 -6.56
N ILE A 202 -8.28 12.44 -7.56
CA ILE A 202 -6.81 12.50 -7.44
C ILE A 202 -6.39 13.48 -6.35
N ALA A 203 -7.05 14.65 -6.26
CA ALA A 203 -6.76 15.64 -5.24
C ALA A 203 -7.05 15.12 -3.82
N SER A 204 -8.16 14.39 -3.65
CA SER A 204 -8.56 13.78 -2.37
C SER A 204 -7.62 12.66 -1.93
N GLN A 205 -7.20 11.79 -2.86
CA GLN A 205 -6.22 10.74 -2.61
C GLN A 205 -4.82 11.30 -2.31
N GLY A 206 -4.43 12.38 -3.00
CA GLY A 206 -3.12 13.02 -2.86
C GLY A 206 -2.96 13.92 -1.63
N GLY A 207 -4.06 14.35 -1.00
CA GLY A 207 -3.99 15.30 0.10
C GLY A 207 -3.86 16.77 -0.35
N MET A 208 -4.38 17.10 -1.53
CA MET A 208 -4.18 18.41 -2.20
C MET A 208 -5.25 19.42 -1.79
N LEU A 209 -5.08 20.01 -0.62
CA LEU A 209 -6.05 20.93 0.01
C LEU A 209 -6.37 22.15 -0.87
N GLN A 210 -5.36 22.75 -1.51
CA GLN A 210 -5.58 23.93 -2.34
C GLN A 210 -6.36 23.56 -3.60
N LEU A 211 -5.97 22.48 -4.28
CA LEU A 211 -6.69 22.02 -5.47
C LEU A 211 -8.15 21.65 -5.16
N ILE A 212 -8.45 20.97 -4.05
CA ILE A 212 -9.83 20.67 -3.62
C ILE A 212 -10.62 21.97 -3.43
N TYR A 213 -10.07 22.92 -2.67
CA TYR A 213 -10.75 24.20 -2.42
C TYR A 213 -11.04 24.96 -3.72
N LEU A 214 -10.06 25.01 -4.63
CA LEU A 214 -10.20 25.67 -5.93
C LEU A 214 -11.24 24.98 -6.83
N LEU A 215 -11.28 23.65 -6.86
CA LEU A 215 -12.29 22.92 -7.63
C LEU A 215 -13.71 23.26 -7.18
N VAL A 216 -13.93 23.33 -5.86
CA VAL A 216 -15.25 23.64 -5.29
C VAL A 216 -15.58 25.11 -5.48
N LYS A 217 -14.70 26.04 -5.08
CA LYS A 217 -15.00 27.48 -5.06
C LYS A 217 -14.87 28.19 -6.41
N VAL A 218 -13.95 27.75 -7.27
CA VAL A 218 -13.70 28.36 -8.59
C VAL A 218 -14.23 27.47 -9.70
N GLY A 219 -13.98 26.16 -9.61
CA GLY A 219 -14.46 25.18 -10.59
C GLY A 219 -15.95 24.86 -10.50
N GLY A 220 -16.63 25.29 -9.44
CA GLY A 220 -18.06 25.04 -9.20
C GLY A 220 -18.40 23.55 -9.13
N VAL A 221 -17.50 22.73 -8.58
CA VAL A 221 -17.76 21.31 -8.33
C VAL A 221 -18.65 21.18 -7.09
N GLU A 222 -19.75 20.45 -7.20
CA GLU A 222 -20.59 20.11 -6.05
C GLU A 222 -19.80 19.18 -5.11
N ILE A 223 -19.80 19.50 -3.82
CA ILE A 223 -18.90 18.88 -2.83
C ILE A 223 -19.11 17.37 -2.70
N ASP A 224 -20.36 16.93 -2.81
CA ASP A 224 -20.78 15.53 -2.67
C ASP A 224 -20.93 14.82 -4.03
N THR A 225 -20.34 15.38 -5.08
CA THR A 225 -20.24 14.70 -6.38
C THR A 225 -19.59 13.32 -6.19
N GLN A 226 -20.19 12.30 -6.79
CA GLN A 226 -19.59 10.97 -6.87
C GLN A 226 -18.31 11.03 -7.72
N VAL A 227 -17.16 10.78 -7.09
CA VAL A 227 -15.84 10.87 -7.72
C VAL A 227 -15.35 9.53 -8.27
N ASP A 228 -15.85 8.42 -7.72
CA ASP A 228 -15.59 7.08 -8.23
C ASP A 228 -16.88 6.24 -8.34
N PRO A 229 -17.39 6.06 -9.56
CA PRO A 229 -18.64 5.34 -9.79
C PRO A 229 -18.65 3.86 -9.46
N THR A 230 -17.49 3.19 -9.43
CA THR A 230 -17.43 1.75 -9.15
C THR A 230 -17.79 1.44 -7.71
N ASN A 231 -17.34 2.28 -6.78
CA ASN A 231 -17.64 2.14 -5.37
C ASN A 231 -18.83 3.04 -4.96
N GLY A 232 -19.16 4.05 -5.77
CA GLY A 232 -20.15 5.08 -5.41
C GLY A 232 -19.61 6.06 -4.37
N THR A 233 -18.30 6.31 -4.38
CA THR A 233 -17.65 7.13 -3.34
C THR A 233 -17.55 8.60 -3.76
N THR A 234 -17.62 9.49 -2.76
CA THR A 234 -17.39 10.93 -2.90
C THR A 234 -15.97 11.32 -2.45
N ALA A 235 -15.62 12.61 -2.55
CA ALA A 235 -14.31 13.11 -2.12
C ALA A 235 -13.99 12.76 -0.65
N ILE A 236 -14.99 12.80 0.24
CA ILE A 236 -14.78 12.57 1.67
C ILE A 236 -14.43 11.11 1.99
N HIS A 237 -15.04 10.17 1.26
CA HIS A 237 -14.70 8.74 1.30
C HIS A 237 -13.25 8.49 0.89
N GLN A 238 -12.82 9.09 -0.21
CA GLN A 238 -11.46 8.91 -0.75
C GLN A 238 -10.40 9.55 0.15
N ALA A 239 -10.69 10.73 0.70
CA ALA A 239 -9.83 11.36 1.69
C ALA A 239 -9.70 10.51 2.96
N ALA A 240 -10.82 9.93 3.42
CA ALA A 240 -10.86 9.07 4.59
C ALA A 240 -10.07 7.76 4.39
N SER A 241 -10.26 7.07 3.26
CA SER A 241 -9.60 5.80 2.94
C SER A 241 -8.09 5.92 2.72
N HIS A 242 -7.59 7.13 2.43
CA HIS A 242 -6.15 7.42 2.25
C HIS A 242 -5.53 8.17 3.44
N GLY A 243 -6.28 8.32 4.53
CA GLY A 243 -5.81 8.95 5.77
C GLY A 243 -5.50 10.44 5.63
N LYS A 244 -6.06 11.11 4.61
CA LYS A 244 -5.87 12.55 4.36
C LYS A 244 -6.78 13.36 5.28
N SER A 245 -6.50 13.32 6.58
CA SER A 245 -7.26 14.02 7.64
C SER A 245 -7.45 15.52 7.37
N GLY A 246 -6.45 16.20 6.80
CA GLY A 246 -6.60 17.59 6.37
C GLY A 246 -7.65 17.78 5.26
N CYS A 247 -7.75 16.85 4.32
CA CYS A 247 -8.78 16.87 3.27
C CYS A 247 -10.15 16.57 3.86
N VAL A 248 -10.26 15.61 4.79
CA VAL A 248 -11.51 15.34 5.52
C VAL A 248 -11.99 16.62 6.21
N LEU A 249 -11.12 17.29 6.96
CA LEU A 249 -11.47 18.54 7.64
C LEU A 249 -11.88 19.65 6.67
N LEU A 250 -11.17 19.80 5.55
CA LEU A 250 -11.51 20.78 4.52
C LEU A 250 -12.88 20.49 3.89
N LEU A 251 -13.13 19.25 3.49
CA LEU A 251 -14.38 18.84 2.86
C LEU A 251 -15.57 19.05 3.82
N LEU A 252 -15.43 18.68 5.10
CA LEU A 252 -16.42 18.98 6.14
C LEU A 252 -16.65 20.50 6.27
N SER A 253 -15.59 21.32 6.28
CA SER A 253 -15.72 22.78 6.35
C SER A 253 -16.39 23.40 5.12
N LEU A 254 -16.37 22.70 3.99
CA LEU A 254 -17.03 23.06 2.75
C LEU A 254 -18.48 22.53 2.65
N GLY A 255 -18.97 21.82 3.67
CA GLY A 255 -20.33 21.30 3.73
C GLY A 255 -20.53 19.90 3.16
N ALA A 256 -19.47 19.12 2.98
CA ALA A 256 -19.59 17.71 2.59
C ALA A 256 -20.37 16.93 3.66
N ASP A 257 -21.32 16.10 3.25
CA ASP A 257 -22.07 15.26 4.18
C ASP A 257 -21.25 14.02 4.61
N PRO A 258 -20.85 13.91 5.89
CA PRO A 258 -20.11 12.76 6.41
C PRO A 258 -20.91 11.46 6.49
N LEU A 259 -22.24 11.52 6.42
CA LEU A 259 -23.14 10.37 6.52
C LEU A 259 -23.51 9.78 5.15
N LEU A 260 -23.03 10.37 4.05
CA LEU A 260 -23.23 9.80 2.73
C LEU A 260 -22.69 8.37 2.68
N GLU A 261 -23.54 7.49 2.18
CA GLU A 261 -23.27 6.06 2.01
C GLU A 261 -22.77 5.80 0.58
N ASP A 262 -21.72 4.99 0.47
CA ASP A 262 -21.30 4.41 -0.80
C ASP A 262 -22.21 3.22 -1.22
N ARG A 263 -21.88 2.50 -2.29
CA ARG A 263 -22.69 1.36 -2.78
C ARG A 263 -22.80 0.19 -1.80
N TYR A 264 -21.92 0.13 -0.81
CA TYR A 264 -21.88 -0.91 0.23
C TYR A 264 -22.32 -0.35 1.59
N ARG A 265 -22.99 0.81 1.58
CA ARG A 265 -23.46 1.53 2.76
C ARG A 265 -22.34 1.95 3.69
N GLN A 266 -21.12 2.07 3.18
CA GLN A 266 -19.98 2.54 3.94
C GLN A 266 -19.94 4.06 3.84
N THR A 267 -19.72 4.70 4.98
CA THR A 267 -19.51 6.15 5.07
C THR A 267 -18.02 6.46 5.21
N GLY A 268 -17.64 7.74 5.09
CA GLY A 268 -16.28 8.22 5.36
C GLY A 268 -15.62 7.61 6.62
N PRO A 269 -16.25 7.61 7.80
CA PRO A 269 -15.66 7.02 9.00
C PRO A 269 -15.49 5.49 8.94
N HIS A 270 -16.33 4.74 8.20
CA HIS A 270 -16.09 3.30 8.00
C HIS A 270 -14.76 3.07 7.28
N LEU A 271 -14.50 3.80 6.21
CA LEU A 271 -13.27 3.67 5.42
C LEU A 271 -12.05 4.14 6.23
N ALA A 272 -12.16 5.24 6.99
CA ALA A 272 -11.09 5.66 7.90
C ALA A 272 -10.76 4.59 8.94
N ALA A 273 -11.77 3.96 9.55
CA ALA A 273 -11.59 2.88 10.51
C ALA A 273 -10.96 1.63 9.88
N MET A 274 -11.45 1.23 8.71
CA MET A 274 -11.03 0.03 7.98
C MET A 274 -9.54 0.03 7.64
N PHE A 275 -9.00 1.19 7.29
CA PHE A 275 -7.59 1.35 6.94
C PHE A 275 -6.73 1.88 8.11
N GLY A 276 -7.29 1.95 9.32
CA GLY A 276 -6.55 2.36 10.53
C GLY A 276 -6.17 3.84 10.58
N HIS A 277 -6.89 4.70 9.86
CA HIS A 277 -6.63 6.14 9.80
C HIS A 277 -7.25 6.87 10.98
N GLN A 278 -6.70 6.62 12.18
CA GLN A 278 -7.20 7.12 13.46
C GLN A 278 -7.49 8.63 13.46
N LYS A 279 -6.56 9.46 12.97
CA LYS A 279 -6.75 10.93 12.93
C LYS A 279 -7.97 11.33 12.11
N ALA A 280 -8.22 10.68 10.98
CA ALA A 280 -9.40 10.95 10.15
C ALA A 280 -10.69 10.45 10.84
N PHE A 281 -10.66 9.26 11.44
CA PHE A 281 -11.77 8.69 12.20
C PHE A 281 -12.19 9.59 13.37
N GLU A 282 -11.23 10.10 14.14
CA GLU A 282 -11.49 10.98 15.28
C GLU A 282 -12.10 12.32 14.86
N LEU A 283 -11.70 12.87 13.70
CA LEU A 283 -12.33 14.07 13.15
C LEU A 283 -13.83 13.85 12.86
N PHE A 284 -14.19 12.69 12.28
CA PHE A 284 -15.60 12.38 12.03
C PHE A 284 -16.41 12.24 13.33
N ARG A 285 -15.91 11.49 14.31
CA ARG A 285 -16.62 11.21 15.58
C ARG A 285 -17.01 12.49 16.33
N GLU A 286 -16.20 13.53 16.22
CA GLU A 286 -16.41 14.79 16.91
C GLU A 286 -17.26 15.77 16.09
N CYS A 287 -17.32 15.62 14.76
CA CYS A 287 -18.22 16.37 13.88
C CYS A 287 -19.61 15.73 13.72
N LEU A 288 -19.78 14.47 14.12
CA LEU A 288 -21.02 13.70 14.06
C LEU A 288 -21.63 13.56 15.46
N ASP A 289 -22.94 13.77 15.60
CA ASP A 289 -23.71 13.54 16.85
C ASP A 289 -23.92 12.04 17.14
N GLN A 290 -22.83 11.26 17.18
CA GLN A 290 -22.81 9.82 17.47
C GLN A 290 -23.69 8.94 16.57
N GLN A 291 -24.21 9.47 15.46
CA GLN A 291 -24.92 8.66 14.47
C GLN A 291 -23.90 7.78 13.75
N GLU A 292 -23.98 6.49 14.05
CA GLU A 292 -23.14 5.47 13.46
C GLU A 292 -23.99 4.53 12.61
N PRO A 293 -24.28 4.89 11.34
CA PRO A 293 -25.02 4.00 10.45
C PRO A 293 -24.25 2.69 10.27
N SER A 294 -24.96 1.57 10.20
CA SER A 294 -24.34 0.29 9.87
C SER A 294 -24.12 0.18 8.36
N CYS A 295 -22.94 -0.29 7.96
CA CYS A 295 -22.71 -0.67 6.58
C CYS A 295 -23.47 -1.95 6.21
N ARG A 296 -23.36 -2.38 4.95
CA ARG A 296 -24.07 -3.55 4.44
C ARG A 296 -23.78 -4.85 5.23
N ALA A 297 -22.57 -5.00 5.76
CA ALA A 297 -22.20 -6.14 6.60
C ALA A 297 -22.78 -6.07 8.03
N GLY A 298 -23.53 -5.02 8.37
CA GLY A 298 -24.15 -4.82 9.67
C GLY A 298 -23.23 -4.21 10.74
N THR A 299 -22.00 -3.83 10.40
CA THR A 299 -21.02 -3.22 11.32
C THR A 299 -21.09 -1.69 11.26
N THR A 300 -20.92 -1.04 12.41
CA THR A 300 -20.75 0.43 12.48
C THR A 300 -19.30 0.86 12.25
N PRO A 301 -19.00 2.16 12.06
CA PRO A 301 -17.62 2.64 11.99
C PRO A 301 -16.78 2.26 13.22
N THR A 302 -17.36 2.32 14.42
CA THR A 302 -16.66 1.92 15.66
C THR A 302 -16.44 0.41 15.72
N ASP A 303 -17.39 -0.41 15.26
CA ASP A 303 -17.18 -1.85 15.13
C ASP A 303 -16.03 -2.17 14.18
N VAL A 304 -15.99 -1.53 13.00
CA VAL A 304 -14.89 -1.68 12.03
C VAL A 304 -13.55 -1.28 12.64
N LYS A 305 -13.50 -0.20 13.43
CA LYS A 305 -12.29 0.23 14.13
C LYS A 305 -11.82 -0.81 15.14
N ASN A 306 -12.73 -1.36 15.93
CA ASN A 306 -12.42 -2.43 16.88
C ASN A 306 -11.97 -3.71 16.17
N ASN A 307 -12.60 -4.03 15.04
CA ASN A 307 -12.25 -5.15 14.18
C ASN A 307 -10.89 -4.94 13.50
N PHE A 308 -10.50 -3.71 13.17
CA PHE A 308 -9.15 -3.39 12.68
C PHE A 308 -8.09 -3.74 13.72
N SER A 309 -8.33 -3.50 15.02
CA SER A 309 -7.41 -3.96 16.07
C SER A 309 -7.31 -5.49 16.15
N LYS A 310 -8.41 -6.23 15.91
CA LYS A 310 -8.39 -7.70 15.83
C LYS A 310 -7.63 -8.16 14.58
N TYR A 311 -7.85 -7.50 13.44
CA TYR A 311 -7.11 -7.72 12.19
C TYR A 311 -5.60 -7.52 12.39
N LEU A 312 -5.16 -6.48 13.09
CA LEU A 312 -3.73 -6.31 13.40
C LEU A 312 -3.17 -7.43 14.29
N LYS A 313 -3.96 -7.91 15.26
CA LYS A 313 -3.57 -9.06 16.11
C LYS A 313 -3.44 -10.36 15.33
N MET A 314 -4.27 -10.58 14.31
CA MET A 314 -4.17 -11.74 13.40
C MET A 314 -2.77 -11.85 12.79
N TYR A 315 -2.14 -10.74 12.43
CA TYR A 315 -0.78 -10.71 11.88
C TYR A 315 0.32 -10.51 12.95
N ASN A 316 0.02 -10.79 14.23
CA ASN A 316 0.92 -10.64 15.38
C ASN A 316 1.52 -9.22 15.54
N ARG A 317 0.73 -8.17 15.24
CA ARG A 317 1.14 -6.79 15.49
C ARG A 317 0.47 -6.25 16.75
N CYS A 318 1.28 -5.96 17.77
CA CYS A 318 0.92 -5.04 18.85
C CYS A 318 1.59 -3.69 18.58
N GLU A 319 0.85 -2.60 18.69
CA GLU A 319 1.37 -1.21 18.55
C GLU A 319 2.59 -0.95 19.46
N SER A 320 2.71 -1.70 20.57
CA SER A 320 3.79 -1.59 21.56
C SER A 320 5.16 -2.13 21.13
N ASN A 321 5.27 -2.86 20.02
CA ASN A 321 6.51 -3.59 19.64
C ASN A 321 7.31 -2.90 18.54
N GLN A 322 7.21 -1.57 18.39
CA GLN A 322 8.13 -0.80 17.53
C GLN A 322 9.51 -0.71 18.17
N GLU A 323 10.23 -1.83 18.22
CA GLU A 323 11.64 -1.82 18.59
C GLU A 323 12.47 -1.12 17.52
N HIS A 324 13.48 -0.39 17.99
CA HIS A 324 14.47 0.27 17.16
C HIS A 324 15.19 -0.78 16.30
N ILE A 325 14.90 -0.79 15.00
CA ILE A 325 15.67 -1.60 14.04
C ILE A 325 16.93 -0.80 13.74
N ASP A 326 18.11 -1.35 14.04
CA ASP A 326 19.40 -0.75 13.74
C ASP A 326 19.50 -0.29 12.28
N ASN A 327 20.22 0.81 12.06
CA ASN A 327 20.40 1.43 10.74
C ASN A 327 21.26 0.59 9.76
N ASN A 328 21.73 -0.59 10.18
CA ASN A 328 22.49 -1.52 9.33
C ASN A 328 21.58 -2.65 8.79
N PRO A 329 21.36 -2.75 7.46
CA PRO A 329 20.51 -3.78 6.86
C PRO A 329 20.92 -5.23 7.18
N THR A 330 22.22 -5.49 7.35
CA THR A 330 22.74 -6.83 7.68
C THR A 330 22.34 -7.21 9.11
N ASP A 331 22.54 -6.30 10.07
CA ASP A 331 22.19 -6.53 11.47
C ASP A 331 20.67 -6.66 11.63
N ALA A 332 19.89 -5.86 10.91
CA ALA A 332 18.45 -5.98 10.85
C ALA A 332 18.01 -7.37 10.36
N THR A 333 18.62 -7.89 9.29
CA THR A 333 18.33 -9.23 8.75
C THR A 333 18.68 -10.32 9.76
N ILE A 334 19.86 -10.23 10.40
CA ILE A 334 20.29 -11.20 11.41
C ILE A 334 19.38 -11.16 12.64
N ASN A 335 18.95 -9.99 13.09
CA ASN A 335 18.05 -9.83 14.21
C ASN A 335 16.66 -10.41 13.91
N LEU A 336 16.14 -10.21 12.69
CA LEU A 336 14.92 -10.88 12.22
C LEU A 336 15.08 -12.41 12.24
N LEU A 337 16.19 -12.93 11.72
CA LEU A 337 16.48 -14.37 11.72
C LEU A 337 16.61 -14.95 13.14
N LYS A 338 17.21 -14.21 14.09
CA LYS A 338 17.29 -14.62 15.50
C LYS A 338 15.90 -14.70 16.16
N ARG A 339 14.97 -13.82 15.78
CA ARG A 339 13.57 -13.85 16.26
C ARG A 339 12.81 -15.05 15.72
N THR A 340 13.16 -15.51 14.51
CA THR A 340 12.58 -16.75 13.97
C THR A 340 13.15 -17.94 14.73
N GLU A 341 12.40 -18.48 15.69
CA GLU A 341 12.76 -19.73 16.37
C GLU A 341 12.85 -20.89 15.36
N ILE A 342 14.02 -21.11 14.75
CA ILE A 342 14.21 -22.09 13.67
C ILE A 342 13.73 -23.49 14.05
N ARG A 343 13.88 -23.87 15.33
CA ARG A 343 13.43 -25.17 15.87
C ARG A 343 11.93 -25.39 15.69
N ASN A 344 11.14 -24.33 15.81
CA ASN A 344 9.69 -24.38 15.73
C ASN A 344 9.18 -24.02 14.33
N LEU A 345 10.04 -23.57 13.41
CA LEU A 345 9.66 -23.08 12.09
C LEU A 345 8.87 -24.12 11.27
N VAL A 346 9.28 -25.38 11.31
CA VAL A 346 8.60 -26.47 10.58
C VAL A 346 7.17 -26.68 11.09
N LYS A 347 6.98 -26.70 12.42
CA LYS A 347 5.66 -26.82 13.06
C LYS A 347 4.81 -25.57 12.79
N ASN A 348 5.43 -24.39 12.88
CA ASN A 348 4.77 -23.13 12.62
C ASN A 348 4.27 -23.04 11.17
N ALA A 349 5.08 -23.47 10.19
CA ALA A 349 4.70 -23.48 8.78
C ALA A 349 3.41 -24.26 8.49
N GLN A 350 3.22 -25.40 9.18
CA GLN A 350 1.98 -26.17 9.09
C GLN A 350 0.80 -25.42 9.72
N LYS A 351 1.01 -24.80 10.90
CA LYS A 351 -0.02 -24.06 11.63
C LYS A 351 -0.50 -22.81 10.89
N VAL A 352 0.40 -22.10 10.20
CA VAL A 352 0.07 -20.85 9.50
C VAL A 352 -0.42 -21.09 8.08
N THR A 353 -0.52 -22.33 7.58
CA THR A 353 -1.07 -22.55 6.24
C THR A 353 -2.59 -22.48 6.29
N VAL A 354 -3.21 -21.76 5.35
CA VAL A 354 -4.67 -21.61 5.29
C VAL A 354 -5.32 -22.94 4.89
N ASP A 355 -6.29 -23.38 5.67
CA ASP A 355 -7.10 -24.55 5.36
C ASP A 355 -8.40 -24.13 4.64
N TYR A 356 -8.45 -24.36 3.34
CA TYR A 356 -9.62 -24.05 2.50
C TYR A 356 -10.67 -25.17 2.46
N THR A 357 -10.57 -26.19 3.34
CA THR A 357 -11.50 -27.34 3.34
C THR A 357 -12.65 -27.20 4.34
N LYS A 358 -12.61 -26.17 5.20
CA LYS A 358 -13.60 -25.92 6.23
C LYS A 358 -13.56 -24.48 6.71
N GLY A 359 -14.59 -24.06 7.45
CA GLY A 359 -14.64 -22.78 8.14
C GLY A 359 -14.77 -21.59 7.18
N GLU A 360 -14.53 -20.39 7.72
CA GLU A 360 -14.79 -19.15 6.98
C GLU A 360 -13.81 -18.97 5.81
N ALA A 361 -12.61 -19.54 5.87
CA ALA A 361 -11.66 -19.51 4.75
C ALA A 361 -12.19 -20.19 3.49
N GLN A 362 -12.96 -21.27 3.64
CA GLN A 362 -13.63 -21.92 2.51
C GLN A 362 -14.71 -20.99 1.93
N GLU A 363 -15.54 -20.39 2.78
CA GLU A 363 -16.59 -19.46 2.36
C GLU A 363 -16.02 -18.27 1.59
N VAL A 364 -14.96 -17.63 2.12
CA VAL A 364 -14.27 -16.51 1.45
C VAL A 364 -13.83 -16.92 0.04
N LYS A 365 -13.22 -18.09 -0.11
CA LYS A 365 -12.76 -18.60 -1.42
C LYS A 365 -13.92 -18.86 -2.37
N GLU A 366 -15.00 -19.48 -1.91
CA GLU A 366 -16.17 -19.81 -2.72
C GLU A 366 -16.91 -18.55 -3.18
N VAL A 367 -17.16 -17.61 -2.25
CA VAL A 367 -17.83 -16.33 -2.54
C VAL A 367 -16.99 -15.51 -3.52
N ILE A 368 -15.69 -15.33 -3.27
CA ILE A 368 -14.83 -14.57 -4.18
C ILE A 368 -14.80 -15.20 -5.57
N THR A 369 -14.68 -16.52 -5.66
CA THR A 369 -14.68 -17.21 -6.96
C THR A 369 -16.00 -16.96 -7.70
N LYS A 370 -17.14 -17.08 -7.00
CA LYS A 370 -18.47 -16.83 -7.57
C LYS A 370 -18.65 -15.38 -8.04
N GLU A 371 -18.23 -14.41 -7.23
CA GLU A 371 -18.32 -12.99 -7.58
C GLU A 371 -17.42 -12.64 -8.75
N MET A 372 -16.19 -13.17 -8.80
CA MET A 372 -15.30 -12.96 -9.92
C MET A 372 -15.84 -13.57 -11.22
N THR A 373 -16.48 -14.75 -11.16
CA THR A 373 -17.19 -15.31 -12.31
C THR A 373 -18.30 -14.39 -12.78
N ALA A 374 -19.15 -13.90 -11.86
CA ALA A 374 -20.24 -12.98 -12.22
C ALA A 374 -19.74 -11.66 -12.84
N ILE A 375 -18.63 -11.11 -12.33
CA ILE A 375 -17.97 -9.92 -12.91
C ILE A 375 -17.48 -10.25 -14.31
N THR A 376 -16.78 -11.37 -14.51
CA THR A 376 -16.24 -11.74 -15.83
C THR A 376 -17.33 -12.06 -16.86
N ASP A 377 -18.45 -12.64 -16.44
CA ASP A 377 -19.60 -12.91 -17.30
C ASP A 377 -20.22 -11.59 -17.78
N LYS A 378 -20.42 -10.63 -16.88
CA LYS A 378 -20.89 -9.29 -17.25
C LYS A 378 -19.93 -8.54 -18.15
N VAL A 379 -18.62 -8.70 -17.94
CA VAL A 379 -17.61 -8.13 -18.84
C VAL A 379 -17.71 -8.75 -20.24
N ALA A 380 -17.94 -10.07 -20.33
CA ALA A 380 -18.14 -10.75 -21.60
C ALA A 380 -19.45 -10.33 -22.31
N ASP A 381 -20.51 -10.02 -21.55
CA ASP A 381 -21.76 -9.45 -22.09
C ASP A 381 -21.55 -8.06 -22.71
N ILE A 382 -20.68 -7.23 -22.10
CA ILE A 382 -20.36 -5.88 -22.61
C ILE A 382 -19.39 -5.97 -23.80
N ASP A 383 -18.38 -6.85 -23.73
CA ASP A 383 -17.39 -7.04 -24.78
C ASP A 383 -17.03 -8.53 -24.92
N SER A 384 -17.53 -9.12 -26.01
CA SER A 384 -17.35 -10.55 -26.32
C SER A 384 -15.89 -10.99 -26.44
N THR A 385 -14.94 -10.05 -26.62
CA THR A 385 -13.49 -10.34 -26.62
C THR A 385 -13.05 -11.04 -25.33
N TYR A 386 -13.72 -10.73 -24.21
CA TYR A 386 -13.39 -11.27 -22.89
C TYR A 386 -14.14 -12.55 -22.54
N THR A 387 -14.86 -13.14 -23.50
CA THR A 387 -15.50 -14.44 -23.28
C THR A 387 -14.43 -15.51 -23.09
N GLY A 388 -14.49 -16.23 -21.98
CA GLY A 388 -13.45 -17.17 -21.61
C GLY A 388 -13.76 -17.98 -20.35
N THR A 389 -12.76 -18.72 -19.88
CA THR A 389 -12.84 -19.51 -18.66
C THR A 389 -11.98 -18.87 -17.58
N LEU A 390 -12.60 -18.55 -16.44
CA LEU A 390 -11.91 -18.05 -15.26
C LEU A 390 -11.22 -19.20 -14.52
N THR A 391 -9.93 -19.07 -14.22
CA THR A 391 -9.13 -20.08 -13.52
C THR A 391 -8.43 -19.47 -12.31
N LEU A 392 -8.69 -20.02 -11.12
CA LEU A 392 -7.97 -19.65 -9.88
C LEU A 392 -6.55 -20.22 -9.90
N LEU A 393 -5.57 -19.38 -9.57
CA LEU A 393 -4.15 -19.66 -9.61
C LEU A 393 -3.45 -19.26 -8.31
N GLY A 394 -2.11 -19.34 -8.32
CA GLY A 394 -1.27 -18.90 -7.22
C GLY A 394 -1.44 -19.72 -5.94
N SER A 395 -1.10 -19.09 -4.81
CA SER A 395 -0.98 -19.80 -3.54
C SER A 395 -2.31 -20.27 -2.93
N THR A 396 -3.41 -19.66 -3.36
CA THR A 396 -4.76 -20.06 -2.96
C THR A 396 -5.19 -21.30 -3.75
N ALA A 397 -4.87 -21.38 -5.03
CA ALA A 397 -5.15 -22.57 -5.85
C ALA A 397 -4.35 -23.80 -5.42
N ASP A 398 -3.06 -23.63 -5.10
CA ASP A 398 -2.17 -24.72 -4.68
C ASP A 398 -2.20 -25.03 -3.16
N SER A 399 -3.05 -24.31 -2.42
CA SER A 399 -3.25 -24.42 -0.96
C SER A 399 -1.97 -24.15 -0.15
N THR A 400 -1.06 -23.34 -0.67
CA THR A 400 0.15 -22.88 0.05
C THR A 400 0.04 -21.46 0.60
N ARG A 401 -1.14 -20.84 0.57
CA ARG A 401 -1.39 -19.52 1.19
C ARG A 401 -1.04 -19.57 2.68
N LEU A 402 -0.34 -18.54 3.15
CA LEU A 402 0.05 -18.42 4.55
C LEU A 402 -0.85 -17.39 5.25
N TYR A 403 -1.09 -17.61 6.53
CA TYR A 403 -1.87 -16.85 7.49
C TYR A 403 -3.37 -16.83 7.19
N TYR A 404 -3.81 -16.10 6.16
CA TYR A 404 -5.21 -15.79 5.92
C TYR A 404 -5.56 -15.82 4.43
N PRO A 405 -6.86 -15.94 4.07
CA PRO A 405 -7.32 -15.96 2.68
C PRO A 405 -7.46 -14.53 2.12
N ASP A 406 -6.35 -13.79 2.06
CA ASP A 406 -6.27 -12.36 1.74
C ASP A 406 -5.71 -12.03 0.33
N GLU A 407 -5.38 -13.03 -0.49
CA GLU A 407 -4.89 -12.81 -1.87
C GLU A 407 -5.38 -13.89 -2.83
N PHE A 408 -5.88 -13.47 -3.99
CA PHE A 408 -6.41 -14.35 -5.04
C PHE A 408 -5.85 -13.96 -6.40
N ASP A 409 -5.29 -14.94 -7.12
CA ASP A 409 -4.78 -14.75 -8.48
C ASP A 409 -5.74 -15.45 -9.47
N PHE A 410 -6.27 -14.74 -10.45
CA PHE A 410 -7.13 -15.29 -11.49
C PHE A 410 -6.55 -15.05 -12.88
N ASN A 411 -6.56 -16.09 -13.71
CA ASN A 411 -6.45 -15.93 -15.15
C ASN A 411 -7.83 -16.02 -15.80
N LEU A 412 -8.12 -15.09 -16.70
CA LEU A 412 -9.23 -15.20 -17.64
C LEU A 412 -8.69 -15.75 -18.96
N THR A 413 -8.86 -17.05 -19.20
CA THR A 413 -8.42 -17.69 -20.44
C THR A 413 -9.42 -17.41 -21.54
N LEU A 414 -9.04 -16.53 -22.46
CA LEU A 414 -9.89 -16.10 -23.57
C LEU A 414 -10.14 -17.26 -24.55
N LYS A 415 -11.31 -17.26 -25.19
CA LYS A 415 -11.61 -18.19 -26.29
C LYS A 415 -10.51 -18.14 -27.36
N SER A 416 -10.23 -19.29 -27.98
CA SER A 416 -9.20 -19.39 -29.01
C SER A 416 -9.54 -18.49 -30.20
N PHE A 417 -8.54 -17.75 -30.68
CA PHE A 417 -8.62 -16.89 -31.85
C PHE A 417 -7.94 -17.59 -33.03
N SER A 418 -8.66 -17.75 -34.14
CA SER A 418 -8.14 -18.43 -35.34
C SER A 418 -7.08 -17.61 -36.08
N ASP A 419 -7.05 -16.29 -35.87
CA ASP A 419 -6.18 -15.34 -36.57
C ASP A 419 -4.91 -14.99 -35.78
N VAL A 420 -4.62 -15.67 -34.68
CA VAL A 420 -3.46 -15.40 -33.81
C VAL A 420 -2.28 -16.27 -34.20
N THR A 421 -1.22 -15.63 -34.71
CA THR A 421 0.08 -16.27 -34.97
C THR A 421 1.14 -15.76 -33.99
N VAL A 422 1.77 -16.67 -33.25
CA VAL A 422 2.82 -16.33 -32.27
C VAL A 422 4.19 -16.37 -32.92
N ARG A 423 4.95 -15.27 -32.82
CA ARG A 423 6.33 -15.18 -33.27
C ARG A 423 7.27 -15.01 -32.08
N ILE A 424 8.34 -15.82 -32.05
CA ILE A 424 9.40 -15.75 -31.05
C ILE A 424 10.66 -15.21 -31.70
N ILE A 425 11.13 -14.06 -31.21
CA ILE A 425 12.24 -13.32 -31.82
C ILE A 425 13.40 -13.24 -30.82
N LYS A 426 14.61 -13.56 -31.26
CA LYS A 426 15.82 -13.36 -30.46
C LYS A 426 16.23 -11.89 -30.45
N GLN A 427 16.37 -11.32 -29.26
CA GLN A 427 16.70 -9.92 -29.08
C GLN A 427 18.19 -9.65 -29.34
N THR A 428 18.51 -8.42 -29.77
CA THR A 428 19.89 -7.99 -29.93
C THR A 428 20.57 -7.82 -28.57
N LYS A 429 21.92 -7.88 -28.50
CA LYS A 429 22.65 -7.70 -27.22
C LYS A 429 22.27 -6.40 -26.50
N LYS A 430 22.02 -5.32 -27.26
CA LYS A 430 21.62 -4.01 -26.70
C LYS A 430 20.24 -4.08 -26.07
N ASP A 431 19.28 -4.73 -26.74
CA ASP A 431 17.91 -4.88 -26.22
C ASP A 431 17.87 -5.79 -25.00
N VAL A 432 18.68 -6.86 -24.96
CA VAL A 432 18.80 -7.74 -23.78
C VAL A 432 19.35 -6.99 -22.56
N LEU A 433 20.30 -6.05 -22.76
CA LEU A 433 20.81 -5.21 -21.66
C LEU A 433 19.72 -4.30 -21.08
N LEU A 434 18.78 -3.84 -21.92
CA LEU A 434 17.67 -2.98 -21.51
C LEU A 434 16.49 -3.77 -20.91
N SER A 435 16.09 -4.85 -21.58
CA SER A 435 14.88 -5.63 -21.27
C SER A 435 15.12 -6.70 -20.20
N GLY A 436 16.36 -7.18 -20.09
CA GLY A 436 16.77 -8.25 -19.18
C GLY A 436 16.38 -9.67 -19.63
N HIS A 437 15.74 -9.85 -20.78
CA HIS A 437 15.33 -11.14 -21.33
C HIS A 437 15.80 -11.29 -22.79
N LYS A 438 16.15 -12.52 -23.21
CA LYS A 438 16.81 -12.77 -24.50
C LYS A 438 15.85 -12.95 -25.67
N LEU A 439 14.58 -13.22 -25.38
CA LEU A 439 13.58 -13.62 -26.37
C LEU A 439 12.35 -12.73 -26.23
N LYS A 440 11.87 -12.16 -27.34
CA LYS A 440 10.67 -11.33 -27.42
C LYS A 440 9.53 -12.17 -28.01
N ILE A 441 8.33 -12.05 -27.45
CA ILE A 441 7.13 -12.68 -27.98
C ILE A 441 6.26 -11.59 -28.60
N GLU A 442 5.92 -11.80 -29.86
CA GLU A 442 4.99 -10.97 -30.62
C GLU A 442 3.83 -11.82 -31.11
N ILE A 443 2.67 -11.19 -31.24
CA ILE A 443 1.49 -11.81 -31.81
C ILE A 443 1.10 -11.03 -33.05
N GLU A 444 0.94 -11.74 -34.16
CA GLU A 444 0.33 -11.22 -35.37
C GLU A 444 -1.15 -11.61 -35.40
N THR A 445 -2.00 -10.62 -35.62
CA THR A 445 -3.45 -10.77 -35.57
C THR A 445 -4.12 -9.61 -36.30
N GLU A 446 -5.19 -9.90 -37.02
CA GLU A 446 -6.04 -8.89 -37.64
C GLU A 446 -7.04 -8.31 -36.63
N ASN A 447 -7.25 -8.99 -35.50
CA ASN A 447 -8.14 -8.55 -34.43
C ASN A 447 -7.65 -7.24 -33.77
N PRO A 448 -8.41 -6.13 -33.90
CA PRO A 448 -8.00 -4.83 -33.38
C PRO A 448 -7.94 -4.78 -31.85
N SER A 449 -8.65 -5.68 -31.13
CA SER A 449 -8.66 -5.74 -29.67
C SER A 449 -7.37 -6.31 -29.09
N LEU A 450 -6.69 -7.18 -29.85
CA LEU A 450 -5.43 -7.81 -29.43
C LEU A 450 -4.19 -6.97 -29.78
N GLN A 451 -4.36 -5.89 -30.57
CA GLN A 451 -3.27 -5.03 -31.01
C GLN A 451 -2.88 -3.98 -29.96
N GLY A 452 -1.57 -3.74 -29.81
CA GLY A 452 -1.04 -2.74 -28.89
C GLY A 452 -1.36 -3.04 -27.42
N ASN A 453 -1.98 -2.07 -26.74
CA ASN A 453 -2.33 -2.14 -25.30
C ASN A 453 -3.84 -2.29 -25.10
N ARG A 454 -4.61 -2.45 -26.18
CA ARG A 454 -6.07 -2.38 -26.16
C ARG A 454 -6.66 -3.48 -25.30
N LEU A 455 -6.14 -4.70 -25.37
CA LEU A 455 -6.62 -5.80 -24.54
C LEU A 455 -6.58 -5.47 -23.04
N MET A 456 -5.56 -4.75 -22.56
CA MET A 456 -5.43 -4.38 -21.14
C MET A 456 -6.27 -3.16 -20.80
N SER A 457 -6.15 -2.08 -21.59
CA SER A 457 -6.88 -0.84 -21.34
C SER A 457 -8.39 -1.10 -21.35
N ASN A 458 -8.86 -1.83 -22.36
CA ASN A 458 -10.28 -2.14 -22.49
C ASN A 458 -10.74 -3.05 -21.35
N LEU A 459 -9.96 -4.02 -20.89
CA LEU A 459 -10.40 -4.90 -19.79
C LEU A 459 -10.66 -4.08 -18.53
N TYR A 460 -9.74 -3.18 -18.19
CA TYR A 460 -9.93 -2.29 -17.04
C TYR A 460 -11.19 -1.45 -17.18
N ASP A 461 -11.39 -0.82 -18.33
CA ASP A 461 -12.56 0.04 -18.58
C ASP A 461 -13.86 -0.78 -18.54
N ARG A 462 -13.87 -2.00 -19.11
CA ARG A 462 -15.01 -2.92 -19.12
C ARG A 462 -15.34 -3.47 -17.73
N VAL A 463 -14.34 -3.81 -16.92
CA VAL A 463 -14.56 -4.23 -15.52
C VAL A 463 -15.18 -3.08 -14.73
N ARG A 464 -14.65 -1.86 -14.84
CA ARG A 464 -15.26 -0.69 -14.18
C ARG A 464 -16.69 -0.44 -14.64
N GLU A 465 -16.93 -0.55 -15.95
CA GLU A 465 -18.29 -0.42 -16.51
C GLU A 465 -19.24 -1.49 -15.99
N SER A 466 -18.79 -2.74 -15.86
CA SER A 466 -19.59 -3.82 -15.27
C SER A 466 -19.97 -3.52 -13.81
N LEU A 467 -19.01 -3.02 -13.02
CA LEU A 467 -19.19 -2.68 -11.61
C LEU A 467 -20.03 -1.43 -11.39
N ASN A 468 -20.19 -0.56 -12.39
CA ASN A 468 -21.11 0.58 -12.28
C ASN A 468 -22.57 0.14 -12.11
N SER A 469 -22.93 -1.06 -12.57
CA SER A 469 -24.28 -1.62 -12.47
C SER A 469 -24.37 -2.86 -11.57
N TYR A 470 -23.24 -3.40 -11.14
CA TYR A 470 -23.17 -4.62 -10.35
C TYR A 470 -22.64 -4.35 -8.94
N VAL A 471 -23.44 -4.71 -7.95
CA VAL A 471 -23.03 -4.77 -6.55
C VAL A 471 -22.85 -6.25 -6.19
N LEU A 472 -21.77 -6.57 -5.47
CA LEU A 472 -21.43 -7.93 -5.05
C LEU A 472 -22.60 -8.54 -4.26
N GLN A 473 -22.86 -9.85 -4.34
CA GLN A 473 -24.09 -10.42 -3.78
C GLN A 473 -23.98 -10.77 -2.29
N ASP A 474 -22.82 -11.18 -1.79
CA ASP A 474 -22.64 -11.44 -0.35
C ASP A 474 -22.55 -10.13 0.43
N ASP A 475 -23.36 -9.99 1.49
CA ASP A 475 -23.45 -8.78 2.31
C ASP A 475 -22.19 -8.49 3.12
N ARG A 476 -21.37 -9.52 3.38
CA ARG A 476 -20.09 -9.40 4.10
C ARG A 476 -18.96 -8.89 3.21
N LEU A 477 -19.15 -8.88 1.89
CA LEU A 477 -18.12 -8.53 0.91
C LEU A 477 -18.39 -7.16 0.30
N SER A 478 -17.42 -6.26 0.39
CA SER A 478 -17.48 -4.92 -0.20
C SER A 478 -16.28 -4.62 -1.09
N LEU A 479 -16.50 -3.91 -2.20
CA LEU A 479 -15.42 -3.29 -2.97
C LEU A 479 -14.98 -2.02 -2.24
N VAL A 480 -13.69 -1.89 -1.95
CA VAL A 480 -13.15 -0.79 -1.13
C VAL A 480 -12.10 -0.01 -1.91
N PRO A 481 -11.92 1.30 -1.69
CA PRO A 481 -10.90 2.07 -2.39
C PRO A 481 -9.50 1.43 -2.26
N PRO A 482 -8.70 1.37 -3.35
CA PRO A 482 -8.88 2.05 -4.64
C PRO A 482 -9.89 1.39 -5.61
N GLY A 483 -10.56 0.31 -5.20
CA GLY A 483 -11.58 -0.37 -5.98
C GLY A 483 -10.95 -1.22 -7.06
N VAL A 484 -10.69 -0.62 -8.23
CA VAL A 484 -10.07 -1.29 -9.38
C VAL A 484 -8.83 -0.51 -9.82
N THR A 485 -7.68 -1.17 -9.86
CA THR A 485 -6.40 -0.58 -10.29
C THR A 485 -5.83 -1.36 -11.47
N ARG A 486 -5.01 -0.70 -12.30
CA ARG A 486 -4.31 -1.36 -13.41
C ARG A 486 -3.01 -1.97 -12.91
N THR A 487 -2.70 -3.18 -13.34
CA THR A 487 -1.40 -3.82 -13.11
C THR A 487 -0.61 -3.90 -14.40
N GLN A 488 0.61 -4.46 -14.35
CA GLN A 488 1.45 -4.59 -15.55
C GLN A 488 0.83 -5.47 -16.64
N VAL A 489 0.01 -6.45 -16.27
CA VAL A 489 -0.52 -7.48 -17.20
C VAL A 489 -2.01 -7.73 -17.07
N GLY A 490 -2.71 -6.89 -16.32
CA GLY A 490 -4.12 -7.06 -16.01
C GLY A 490 -4.59 -5.95 -15.11
N LEU A 491 -5.41 -6.30 -14.13
CA LEU A 491 -5.94 -5.38 -13.13
C LEU A 491 -5.96 -6.02 -11.75
N ALA A 492 -6.10 -5.20 -10.72
CA ALA A 492 -6.30 -5.65 -9.36
C ALA A 492 -7.61 -5.08 -8.81
N LEU A 493 -8.30 -5.86 -7.96
CA LEU A 493 -9.44 -5.43 -7.18
C LEU A 493 -9.09 -5.47 -5.69
N SER A 494 -9.50 -4.44 -4.96
CA SER A 494 -9.36 -4.37 -3.50
C SER A 494 -10.73 -4.56 -2.85
N LEU A 495 -10.87 -5.63 -2.08
CA LEU A 495 -12.11 -5.98 -1.38
C LEU A 495 -11.90 -5.98 0.13
N ALA A 496 -13.00 -5.89 0.88
CA ALA A 496 -13.02 -6.16 2.31
C ALA A 496 -14.10 -7.19 2.63
N TRP A 497 -13.73 -8.16 3.47
CA TRP A 497 -14.61 -9.17 4.03
C TRP A 497 -14.82 -8.90 5.52
N GLN A 498 -16.07 -9.00 5.97
CA GLN A 498 -16.47 -8.79 7.36
C GLN A 498 -17.33 -9.96 7.84
N GLY A 499 -16.68 -11.02 8.32
CA GLY A 499 -17.33 -12.23 8.83
C GLY A 499 -17.09 -12.45 10.32
N SER A 500 -17.29 -13.69 10.76
CA SER A 500 -17.31 -14.07 12.18
C SER A 500 -15.92 -14.46 12.70
N GLU A 501 -15.21 -15.29 11.93
CA GLU A 501 -13.82 -15.69 12.13
C GLU A 501 -12.87 -14.58 11.68
N TYR A 502 -13.23 -13.87 10.59
CA TYR A 502 -12.50 -12.72 10.08
C TYR A 502 -13.35 -11.44 10.18
N PRO A 503 -13.40 -10.78 11.36
CA PRO A 503 -14.20 -9.57 11.58
C PRO A 503 -13.85 -8.39 10.65
N LEU A 504 -12.62 -8.40 10.14
CA LEU A 504 -12.17 -7.58 9.02
C LEU A 504 -11.05 -8.33 8.32
N LEU A 505 -11.13 -8.46 6.99
CA LEU A 505 -10.10 -9.04 6.16
C LEU A 505 -10.04 -8.25 4.84
N LEU A 506 -8.91 -7.60 4.60
CA LEU A 506 -8.65 -6.90 3.34
C LEU A 506 -8.13 -7.92 2.33
N VAL A 507 -8.77 -8.02 1.16
CA VAL A 507 -8.51 -9.04 0.17
C VAL A 507 -8.09 -8.39 -1.15
N ASP A 508 -6.90 -8.76 -1.63
CA ASP A 508 -6.37 -8.32 -2.92
C ASP A 508 -6.63 -9.40 -3.99
N ILE A 509 -7.21 -9.01 -5.14
CA ILE A 509 -7.47 -9.92 -6.26
C ILE A 509 -6.72 -9.44 -7.50
N ASP A 510 -5.86 -10.27 -8.08
CA ASP A 510 -5.20 -10.03 -9.36
C ASP A 510 -5.96 -10.76 -10.49
N LEU A 511 -6.45 -10.04 -11.51
CA LEU A 511 -7.12 -10.60 -12.69
C LEU A 511 -6.29 -10.34 -13.96
N VAL A 512 -5.88 -11.42 -14.62
CA VAL A 512 -5.00 -11.39 -15.80
C VAL A 512 -5.68 -12.07 -16.99
N PRO A 513 -6.00 -11.37 -18.08
CA PRO A 513 -6.50 -12.01 -19.30
C PRO A 513 -5.34 -12.68 -20.04
N VAL A 514 -5.56 -13.92 -20.49
CA VAL A 514 -4.53 -14.73 -21.16
C VAL A 514 -5.06 -15.40 -22.42
N LEU A 515 -4.17 -15.51 -23.41
CA LEU A 515 -4.38 -16.32 -24.60
C LEU A 515 -3.80 -17.71 -24.38
N SER A 516 -4.58 -18.75 -24.69
CA SER A 516 -4.09 -20.13 -24.71
C SER A 516 -3.57 -20.48 -26.09
N VAL A 517 -2.29 -20.82 -26.19
CA VAL A 517 -1.62 -21.18 -27.44
C VAL A 517 -0.85 -22.50 -27.29
N PRO A 518 -0.60 -23.25 -28.37
CA PRO A 518 0.26 -24.43 -28.31
C PRO A 518 1.66 -24.06 -27.82
N TRP A 519 2.29 -24.94 -27.04
CA TRP A 519 3.63 -24.73 -26.51
C TRP A 519 4.66 -24.57 -27.65
N PRO A 520 5.24 -23.38 -27.86
CA PRO A 520 6.16 -23.15 -28.97
C PRO A 520 7.45 -23.94 -28.80
N LYS A 521 8.01 -24.44 -29.91
CA LYS A 521 9.20 -25.33 -29.89
C LYS A 521 10.45 -24.62 -29.37
N GLU A 522 10.50 -23.29 -29.52
CA GLU A 522 11.59 -22.43 -29.09
C GLU A 522 11.59 -22.21 -27.56
N ILE A 523 10.43 -22.40 -26.91
CA ILE A 523 10.30 -22.25 -25.46
C ILE A 523 10.73 -23.55 -24.80
N MET A 524 11.75 -23.46 -23.95
CA MET A 524 12.21 -24.58 -23.13
C MET A 524 11.04 -25.21 -22.40
N ARG A 525 10.95 -26.54 -22.44
CA ARG A 525 10.01 -27.34 -21.66
C ARG A 525 10.77 -28.14 -20.60
N PRO A 526 10.94 -27.60 -19.38
CA PRO A 526 11.68 -28.28 -18.32
C PRO A 526 11.04 -29.63 -17.91
N PRO A 527 11.80 -30.57 -17.31
CA PRO A 527 11.30 -31.89 -16.95
C PRO A 527 10.14 -31.91 -15.96
N LEU A 528 10.00 -30.90 -15.09
CA LEU A 528 8.85 -30.81 -14.17
C LEU A 528 7.55 -30.37 -14.87
N THR A 529 7.60 -30.00 -16.16
CA THR A 529 6.38 -29.64 -16.91
C THR A 529 5.45 -30.84 -17.03
N PRO A 530 4.15 -30.73 -16.69
CA PRO A 530 3.18 -31.81 -16.86
C PRO A 530 3.14 -32.32 -18.31
N VAL A 531 3.02 -33.63 -18.48
CA VAL A 531 3.03 -34.29 -19.79
C VAL A 531 1.83 -33.85 -20.64
N ASP A 532 0.68 -33.66 -20.00
CA ASP A 532 -0.58 -33.27 -20.63
C ASP A 532 -0.65 -31.78 -21.01
N SER A 533 0.29 -30.96 -20.49
CA SER A 533 0.33 -29.52 -20.77
C SER A 533 0.92 -29.24 -22.15
N GLN A 534 0.09 -29.36 -23.18
CA GLN A 534 0.45 -29.01 -24.57
C GLN A 534 0.23 -27.53 -24.89
N MET A 535 -0.49 -26.81 -24.02
CA MET A 535 -0.81 -25.39 -24.17
C MET A 535 -0.01 -24.56 -23.17
N ILE A 536 0.25 -23.30 -23.53
CA ILE A 536 0.87 -22.27 -22.70
C ILE A 536 0.02 -21.01 -22.75
N HIS A 537 0.03 -20.23 -21.67
CA HIS A 537 -0.68 -18.97 -21.60
C HIS A 537 0.23 -17.79 -21.96
N LEU A 538 -0.28 -16.85 -22.75
CA LEU A 538 0.37 -15.57 -23.06
C LEU A 538 -0.43 -14.42 -22.47
N SER A 539 0.27 -13.48 -21.83
CA SER A 539 -0.30 -12.25 -21.27
C SER A 539 0.29 -11.03 -21.97
N ASN A 540 -0.53 -10.01 -22.21
CA ASN A 540 -0.08 -8.75 -22.79
C ASN A 540 0.58 -7.88 -21.71
N THR A 541 1.75 -7.32 -22.00
CA THR A 541 2.55 -6.50 -21.07
C THR A 541 2.56 -5.02 -21.44
N GLY A 542 1.76 -4.64 -22.42
CA GLY A 542 1.81 -3.33 -23.06
C GLY A 542 2.90 -3.19 -24.15
N ASP A 543 2.83 -2.09 -24.88
CA ASP A 543 3.56 -1.73 -26.09
C ASP A 543 3.64 -2.84 -27.14
N ALA A 544 2.53 -3.55 -27.38
CA ALA A 544 2.44 -4.72 -28.27
C ALA A 544 3.39 -5.87 -27.89
N LYS A 545 3.87 -5.92 -26.63
CA LYS A 545 4.73 -6.99 -26.12
C LYS A 545 3.93 -8.01 -25.33
N TRP A 546 4.27 -9.27 -25.53
CA TRP A 546 3.65 -10.39 -24.84
C TRP A 546 4.68 -11.13 -23.99
N ARG A 547 4.21 -11.76 -22.91
CA ARG A 547 5.02 -12.67 -22.08
C ARG A 547 4.29 -13.97 -21.83
N CYS A 548 5.05 -15.05 -21.67
CA CYS A 548 4.52 -16.31 -21.18
C CYS A 548 4.08 -16.17 -19.72
N SER A 549 2.99 -16.84 -19.38
CA SER A 549 2.51 -17.03 -18.02
C SER A 549 2.52 -18.53 -17.74
N PHE A 550 3.35 -18.95 -16.79
CA PHE A 550 3.49 -20.35 -16.37
C PHE A 550 2.72 -20.65 -15.08
N ALA A 551 1.89 -19.72 -14.61
CA ALA A 551 1.21 -19.83 -13.32
C ALA A 551 0.33 -21.10 -13.21
N ALA A 552 -0.34 -21.50 -14.29
CA ALA A 552 -1.13 -22.75 -14.32
C ALA A 552 -0.23 -24.00 -14.16
N THR A 553 0.87 -24.04 -14.91
CA THR A 553 1.88 -25.11 -14.82
C THR A 553 2.50 -25.19 -13.41
N GLU A 554 2.83 -24.04 -12.83
CA GLU A 554 3.37 -23.97 -11.46
C GLU A 554 2.39 -24.53 -10.44
N VAL A 555 1.11 -24.15 -10.51
CA VAL A 555 0.06 -24.66 -9.61
C VAL A 555 -0.07 -26.17 -9.72
N GLU A 556 -0.06 -26.73 -10.93
CA GLU A 556 -0.10 -28.19 -11.11
C GLU A 556 1.10 -28.91 -10.48
N VAL A 557 2.30 -28.36 -10.64
CA VAL A 557 3.51 -28.95 -10.06
C VAL A 557 3.48 -28.86 -8.53
N VAL A 558 3.08 -27.73 -7.97
CA VAL A 558 2.99 -27.53 -6.52
C VAL A 558 1.90 -28.42 -5.89
N LYS A 559 0.76 -28.60 -6.56
CA LYS A 559 -0.30 -29.54 -6.12
C LYS A 559 0.16 -31.00 -6.09
N LYS A 560 1.08 -31.39 -6.98
CA LYS A 560 1.64 -32.74 -7.10
C LYS A 560 2.90 -32.97 -6.24
N LEU A 561 3.25 -32.05 -5.34
CA LEU A 561 4.36 -32.25 -4.42
C LEU A 561 4.05 -33.36 -3.41
N ALA A 562 5.02 -34.23 -3.13
CA ALA A 562 4.94 -35.17 -2.02
C ALA A 562 4.87 -34.40 -0.67
N PRO A 563 4.32 -34.99 0.39
CA PRO A 563 4.17 -34.32 1.69
C PRO A 563 5.47 -33.68 2.23
N GLN A 564 6.61 -34.37 2.08
CA GLN A 564 7.91 -33.90 2.52
C GLN A 564 8.44 -32.74 1.65
N GLU A 565 8.26 -32.83 0.31
CA GLU A 565 8.62 -31.76 -0.62
C GLU A 565 7.81 -30.49 -0.31
N ARG A 566 6.50 -30.66 -0.06
CA ARG A 566 5.58 -29.58 0.31
C ARG A 566 5.96 -28.93 1.64
N GLN A 567 6.38 -29.72 2.63
CA GLN A 567 6.83 -29.23 3.92
C GLN A 567 8.06 -28.31 3.79
N VAL A 568 9.04 -28.66 2.95
CA VAL A 568 10.20 -27.79 2.69
C VAL A 568 9.77 -26.49 2.02
N PHE A 569 8.92 -26.57 1.00
CA PHE A 569 8.39 -25.40 0.31
C PHE A 569 7.68 -24.43 1.27
N LEU A 570 6.76 -24.94 2.09
CA LEU A 570 6.03 -24.15 3.08
C LEU A 570 6.95 -23.59 4.16
N THR A 571 7.91 -24.37 4.64
CA THR A 571 8.88 -23.94 5.67
C THR A 571 9.72 -22.76 5.17
N GLY A 572 10.28 -22.84 3.97
CA GLY A 572 11.06 -21.74 3.42
C GLY A 572 10.21 -20.52 3.02
N LYS A 573 8.96 -20.73 2.55
CA LYS A 573 8.00 -19.64 2.32
C LYS A 573 7.65 -18.92 3.63
N THR A 574 7.46 -19.67 4.72
CA THR A 574 7.20 -19.13 6.06
C THR A 574 8.40 -18.34 6.58
N LEU A 575 9.63 -18.85 6.39
CA LEU A 575 10.85 -18.12 6.75
C LEU A 575 10.95 -16.78 6.02
N LEU A 576 10.75 -16.76 4.70
CA LEU A 576 10.71 -15.52 3.93
C LEU A 576 9.61 -14.57 4.42
N SER A 577 8.45 -15.11 4.81
CA SER A 577 7.35 -14.32 5.32
C SER A 577 7.67 -13.63 6.64
N TYR A 578 8.31 -14.32 7.58
CA TYR A 578 8.75 -13.73 8.85
C TYR A 578 9.79 -12.61 8.70
N MET A 579 10.49 -12.57 7.56
CA MET A 579 11.45 -11.51 7.28
C MET A 579 10.80 -10.28 6.62
N LYS A 580 9.57 -10.37 6.11
CA LYS A 580 8.85 -9.20 5.58
C LYS A 580 8.42 -8.30 6.75
N ALA A 581 8.73 -6.99 6.71
CA ALA A 581 8.48 -6.10 7.84
C ALA A 581 7.00 -5.92 8.21
N GLU A 582 6.08 -5.98 7.26
CA GLU A 582 4.66 -5.71 7.53
C GLU A 582 3.77 -6.68 6.74
N LEU A 583 3.31 -7.75 7.38
CA LEU A 583 2.47 -8.77 6.73
C LEU A 583 1.05 -8.26 6.44
N TRP A 584 0.48 -7.47 7.37
CA TRP A 584 -0.91 -7.00 7.40
C TRP A 584 -1.26 -5.84 6.44
N MET A 585 -0.28 -5.10 5.92
CA MET A 585 -0.59 -3.95 5.04
C MET A 585 -1.09 -4.44 3.67
N PRO A 586 -2.18 -3.89 3.11
CA PRO A 586 -2.58 -4.16 1.72
C PRO A 586 -1.43 -3.89 0.74
N ARG A 587 -1.36 -4.61 -0.38
CA ARG A 587 -0.26 -4.46 -1.33
C ARG A 587 -0.13 -3.01 -1.84
N ASP A 588 -1.25 -2.35 -2.07
CA ASP A 588 -1.27 -0.96 -2.56
C ASP A 588 -0.77 0.03 -1.52
N VAL A 589 -1.09 -0.20 -0.24
CA VAL A 589 -0.55 0.57 0.88
C VAL A 589 0.96 0.32 1.01
N LYS A 590 1.44 -0.93 0.94
CA LYS A 590 2.88 -1.27 0.89
C LYS A 590 3.62 -0.61 -0.28
N ASN A 591 2.94 -0.37 -1.39
CA ASN A 591 3.51 0.28 -2.57
C ASN A 591 3.52 1.81 -2.45
N GLN A 592 2.54 2.39 -1.75
CA GLN A 592 2.48 3.83 -1.44
C GLN A 592 3.45 4.22 -0.33
N PHE A 593 3.63 3.34 0.65
CA PHE A 593 4.64 3.43 1.69
C PHE A 593 5.77 2.49 1.31
N SER A 594 6.70 2.97 0.47
CA SER A 594 7.94 2.24 0.16
C SER A 594 8.77 2.09 1.43
N TRP A 595 8.35 1.12 2.23
CA TRP A 595 8.76 0.74 3.55
C TRP A 595 8.76 1.80 4.67
N TRP A 596 9.34 2.99 4.53
CA TRP A 596 9.37 4.01 5.61
C TRP A 596 9.73 5.38 5.00
N ASP A 597 8.84 6.37 5.02
CA ASP A 597 9.17 7.75 4.58
C ASP A 597 10.28 8.39 5.49
N SER A 598 10.67 7.68 6.56
CA SER A 598 11.73 8.04 7.50
C SER A 598 12.97 7.14 7.51
N ARG A 599 13.05 6.03 6.73
CA ARG A 599 14.25 5.15 6.71
C ARG A 599 14.75 4.91 5.29
N TYR A 600 16.03 5.24 5.07
CA TYR A 600 16.66 5.37 3.75
C TYR A 600 17.16 4.05 3.10
N TRP A 601 16.83 2.85 3.62
CA TRP A 601 17.43 1.59 3.13
C TRP A 601 16.48 0.37 3.07
N SER A 602 16.68 -0.44 2.02
CA SER A 602 16.02 -1.74 1.79
C SER A 602 16.75 -2.85 2.55
N ILE A 603 16.03 -3.66 3.34
CA ILE A 603 16.60 -4.89 3.91
C ILE A 603 16.77 -5.92 2.77
N PRO A 604 17.96 -6.53 2.60
CA PRO A 604 18.21 -7.49 1.53
C PRO A 604 17.53 -8.83 1.86
N ILE A 605 16.32 -9.06 1.35
CA ILE A 605 15.59 -10.32 1.48
C ILE A 605 15.30 -10.86 0.08
N PRO A 606 15.55 -12.16 -0.19
CA PRO A 606 15.25 -12.73 -1.49
C PRO A 606 13.76 -12.63 -1.80
N ALA A 607 13.42 -12.24 -3.03
CA ALA A 607 12.04 -12.26 -3.47
C ALA A 607 11.47 -13.69 -3.44
N GLY A 608 10.16 -13.84 -3.17
CA GLY A 608 9.49 -15.15 -3.24
C GLY A 608 9.65 -15.85 -4.60
N PHE A 609 9.81 -15.06 -5.67
CA PHE A 609 10.21 -15.54 -6.99
C PHE A 609 11.53 -16.31 -6.98
N CYS A 610 12.57 -15.80 -6.30
CA CYS A 610 13.87 -16.46 -6.21
C CYS A 610 13.74 -17.81 -5.49
N PHE A 611 13.00 -17.84 -4.39
CA PHE A 611 12.78 -19.06 -3.62
C PHE A 611 12.01 -20.12 -4.39
N LYS A 612 10.88 -19.77 -5.00
CA LYS A 612 10.08 -20.72 -5.78
C LYS A 612 10.90 -21.35 -6.92
N ASN A 613 11.63 -20.54 -7.69
CA ASN A 613 12.40 -21.04 -8.83
C ASN A 613 13.62 -21.88 -8.40
N SER A 614 14.33 -21.48 -7.34
CA SER A 614 15.42 -22.30 -6.77
C SER A 614 14.91 -23.61 -6.18
N PHE A 615 13.72 -23.61 -5.54
CA PHE A 615 13.08 -24.82 -5.05
C PHE A 615 12.73 -25.77 -6.19
N LEU A 616 12.10 -25.29 -7.27
CA LEU A 616 11.80 -26.11 -8.45
C LEU A 616 13.07 -26.69 -9.08
N LYS A 617 14.17 -25.93 -9.10
CA LYS A 617 15.46 -26.43 -9.59
C LYS A 617 16.01 -27.56 -8.70
N LEU A 618 15.96 -27.40 -7.38
CA LEU A 618 16.36 -28.44 -6.42
C LEU A 618 15.49 -29.69 -6.57
N LEU A 619 14.17 -29.50 -6.69
CA LEU A 619 13.18 -30.55 -6.87
C LEU A 619 13.48 -31.40 -8.12
N GLN A 620 13.76 -30.76 -9.26
CA GLN A 620 14.18 -31.46 -10.47
C GLN A 620 15.43 -32.30 -10.22
N VAL A 621 16.49 -31.69 -9.68
CA VAL A 621 17.78 -32.36 -9.46
C VAL A 621 17.63 -33.56 -8.53
N LYS A 622 16.87 -33.45 -7.44
CA LYS A 622 16.65 -34.56 -6.50
C LYS A 622 15.84 -35.68 -7.15
N ARG A 623 14.79 -35.36 -7.94
CA ARG A 623 13.98 -36.36 -8.65
C ARG A 623 14.77 -37.11 -9.73
N GLU A 624 15.57 -36.41 -10.53
CA GLU A 624 16.44 -37.01 -11.56
C GLU A 624 17.47 -37.97 -10.95
N ASN A 625 18.03 -37.60 -9.80
CA ASN A 625 18.98 -38.43 -9.05
C ASN A 625 18.31 -39.46 -8.12
N LYS A 626 16.98 -39.59 -8.14
CA LYS A 626 16.19 -40.49 -7.28
C LYS A 626 16.47 -40.32 -5.77
N ILE A 627 16.80 -39.10 -5.35
CA ILE A 627 17.06 -38.76 -3.94
C ILE A 627 15.72 -38.52 -3.24
N GLN A 628 15.44 -39.31 -2.21
CA GLN A 628 14.23 -39.16 -1.39
C GLN A 628 14.37 -38.05 -0.35
N TRP A 629 13.28 -37.33 -0.08
CA TRP A 629 13.18 -36.30 0.94
C TRP A 629 12.79 -36.94 2.27
N LYS A 630 13.61 -36.77 3.31
CA LYS A 630 13.36 -37.31 4.65
C LYS A 630 12.80 -36.21 5.56
N GLU A 631 11.93 -36.59 6.50
CA GLU A 631 11.25 -35.66 7.40
C GLU A 631 12.23 -34.82 8.26
N GLY A 632 13.29 -35.46 8.76
CA GLY A 632 14.32 -34.80 9.58
C GLY A 632 15.22 -33.81 8.83
N ASP A 633 15.25 -33.86 7.49
CA ASP A 633 16.16 -33.05 6.66
C ASP A 633 15.50 -31.77 6.11
N THR A 634 14.28 -31.44 6.57
CA THR A 634 13.51 -30.28 6.07
C THR A 634 14.33 -28.99 6.04
N MET A 635 14.97 -28.62 7.16
CA MET A 635 15.77 -27.38 7.24
C MET A 635 17.08 -27.46 6.45
N THR A 636 17.63 -28.66 6.27
CA THR A 636 18.78 -28.90 5.39
C THR A 636 18.41 -28.57 3.96
N HIS A 637 17.27 -29.06 3.48
CA HIS A 637 16.77 -28.75 2.13
C HIS A 637 16.38 -27.28 1.97
N VAL A 638 15.77 -26.64 2.97
CA VAL A 638 15.55 -25.18 2.94
C VAL A 638 16.87 -24.44 2.73
N THR A 639 17.92 -24.87 3.44
CA THR A 639 19.27 -24.30 3.30
C THR A 639 19.85 -24.52 1.90
N GLU A 640 19.69 -25.72 1.33
CA GLU A 640 20.08 -26.02 -0.07
C GLU A 640 19.39 -25.09 -1.07
N VAL A 641 18.10 -24.77 -0.87
CA VAL A 641 17.37 -23.83 -1.74
C VAL A 641 18.00 -22.43 -1.73
N PHE A 642 18.40 -21.93 -0.55
CA PHE A 642 19.11 -20.65 -0.45
C PHE A 642 20.54 -20.74 -1.03
N GLU A 643 21.20 -21.89 -0.97
CA GLU A 643 22.52 -22.08 -1.58
C GLU A 643 22.46 -21.96 -3.11
N ILE A 644 21.40 -22.44 -3.76
CA ILE A 644 21.19 -22.28 -5.21
C ILE A 644 21.07 -20.80 -5.62
N MET A 645 20.67 -19.92 -4.69
CA MET A 645 20.61 -18.46 -4.92
C MET A 645 21.97 -17.77 -4.77
N CYS A 646 23.04 -18.52 -4.58
CA CYS A 646 24.38 -18.00 -4.32
C CYS A 646 25.40 -18.52 -5.33
N LEU A 647 26.47 -17.74 -5.55
CA LEU A 647 27.68 -18.17 -6.25
C LEU A 647 28.83 -18.34 -5.24
N LYS A 648 29.72 -19.29 -5.53
CA LYS A 648 30.99 -19.47 -4.82
C LYS A 648 32.06 -18.70 -5.60
N THR A 649 32.79 -17.79 -4.94
CA THR A 649 33.91 -17.07 -5.57
C THR A 649 35.19 -17.88 -5.43
N ASP A 650 36.07 -17.82 -6.44
CA ASP A 650 37.29 -18.65 -6.50
C ASP A 650 38.29 -18.35 -5.36
N ASP A 651 38.20 -17.17 -4.73
CA ASP A 651 39.19 -16.69 -3.75
C ASP A 651 38.73 -16.60 -2.28
N THR A 652 37.49 -16.95 -1.91
CA THR A 652 37.10 -16.97 -0.49
C THR A 652 35.99 -17.97 -0.15
N LYS A 653 35.93 -18.40 1.11
CA LYS A 653 34.82 -19.18 1.71
C LYS A 653 33.46 -18.44 1.74
N HIS A 654 33.31 -17.32 1.05
CA HIS A 654 32.14 -16.44 1.13
C HIS A 654 31.20 -16.65 -0.07
N LEU A 655 29.90 -16.80 0.22
CA LEU A 655 28.84 -16.87 -0.79
C LEU A 655 28.46 -15.45 -1.22
N VAL A 656 28.28 -15.24 -2.52
CA VAL A 656 27.76 -13.97 -3.07
C VAL A 656 26.39 -14.19 -3.73
N PRO A 657 25.49 -13.19 -3.78
CA PRO A 657 24.19 -13.35 -4.42
C PRO A 657 24.29 -13.75 -5.90
N ALA A 658 23.47 -14.70 -6.34
CA ALA A 658 23.38 -15.15 -7.72
C ALA A 658 22.12 -14.62 -8.42
N LYS A 659 22.16 -14.58 -9.76
CA LYS A 659 20.96 -14.40 -10.57
C LYS A 659 20.15 -15.70 -10.60
N VAL A 660 18.89 -15.62 -10.20
CA VAL A 660 17.92 -16.71 -10.26
C VAL A 660 17.01 -16.49 -11.46
N HIS A 661 17.01 -17.46 -12.37
CA HIS A 661 16.17 -17.48 -13.57
C HIS A 661 14.82 -18.13 -13.29
N ALA A 662 13.79 -17.75 -14.06
CA ALA A 662 12.51 -18.45 -14.03
C ALA A 662 12.71 -19.91 -14.46
N TYR A 663 12.16 -20.85 -13.70
CA TYR A 663 12.34 -22.28 -13.95
C TYR A 663 11.68 -22.69 -15.27
N PHE A 664 10.42 -22.29 -15.49
CA PHE A 664 9.71 -22.50 -16.76
C PHE A 664 9.98 -21.41 -17.79
N GLY A 665 10.11 -20.15 -17.34
CA GLY A 665 10.30 -19.00 -18.22
C GLY A 665 11.71 -18.82 -18.77
N GLY A 666 12.73 -19.46 -18.19
CA GLY A 666 14.11 -19.42 -18.69
C GLY A 666 14.60 -17.99 -19.02
N ASP A 667 14.88 -17.77 -20.30
CA ASP A 667 15.39 -16.50 -20.85
C ASP A 667 14.30 -15.50 -21.28
N TYR A 668 13.01 -15.82 -21.08
CA TYR A 668 11.87 -14.94 -21.39
C TYR A 668 11.49 -14.02 -20.23
N GLU A 669 11.99 -14.31 -19.02
CA GLU A 669 11.77 -13.48 -17.84
C GLU A 669 13.10 -12.93 -17.32
N LYS A 670 13.08 -11.66 -16.89
CA LYS A 670 14.26 -11.02 -16.29
C LYS A 670 14.63 -11.76 -15.00
N PRO A 671 15.86 -12.28 -14.86
CA PRO A 671 16.28 -12.93 -13.63
C PRO A 671 16.29 -11.95 -12.47
N LYS A 672 15.99 -12.45 -11.27
CA LYS A 672 16.10 -11.66 -10.02
C LYS A 672 17.35 -12.08 -9.27
N VAL A 673 17.96 -11.16 -8.55
CA VAL A 673 19.15 -11.45 -7.73
C VAL A 673 18.69 -12.01 -6.38
N GLY A 674 19.35 -13.06 -5.90
CA GLY A 674 19.15 -13.65 -4.57
C GLY A 674 19.71 -12.79 -3.43
N GLU A 675 19.41 -11.49 -3.42
CA GLU A 675 19.91 -10.55 -2.40
C GLU A 675 19.57 -11.05 -0.99
N GLY A 676 20.56 -11.07 -0.09
CA GLY A 676 20.41 -11.58 1.27
C GLY A 676 20.44 -13.10 1.43
N ALA A 677 20.34 -13.88 0.35
CA ALA A 677 20.41 -15.34 0.42
C ALA A 677 21.73 -15.87 1.04
N PRO A 678 22.92 -15.27 0.78
CA PRO A 678 24.15 -15.70 1.44
C PRO A 678 24.09 -15.61 2.97
N LEU A 679 23.55 -14.50 3.51
CA LEU A 679 23.42 -14.27 4.95
C LEU A 679 22.47 -15.28 5.58
N ILE A 680 21.31 -15.50 4.94
CA ILE A 680 20.33 -16.51 5.39
C ILE A 680 20.95 -17.90 5.38
N ASN A 681 21.64 -18.27 4.30
CA ASN A 681 22.30 -19.57 4.17
C ASN A 681 23.34 -19.80 5.27
N GLU A 682 24.20 -18.81 5.53
CA GLU A 682 25.22 -18.89 6.58
C GLU A 682 24.60 -19.04 7.97
N PHE A 683 23.55 -18.27 8.26
CA PHE A 683 22.82 -18.34 9.52
C PHE A 683 22.17 -19.71 9.74
N LEU A 684 21.51 -20.25 8.72
CA LEU A 684 20.88 -21.57 8.78
C LEU A 684 21.93 -22.67 8.97
N LYS A 685 23.05 -22.64 8.25
CA LYS A 685 24.16 -23.60 8.43
C LYS A 685 24.71 -23.58 9.85
N LYS A 686 24.98 -22.39 10.41
CA LYS A 686 25.43 -22.22 11.80
C LYS A 686 24.40 -22.71 12.83
N SER A 687 23.12 -22.55 12.53
CA SER A 687 22.05 -22.98 13.42
C SER A 687 21.88 -24.50 13.42
N LEU A 688 22.00 -25.13 12.24
CA LEU A 688 21.96 -26.59 12.09
C LEU A 688 23.14 -27.28 12.79
N THR A 689 24.36 -26.76 12.65
CA THR A 689 25.53 -27.35 13.35
C THR A 689 25.42 -27.29 14.87
N LYS A 690 24.82 -26.23 15.41
CA LYS A 690 24.52 -26.11 16.86
C LYS A 690 23.45 -27.09 17.32
N LEU A 691 22.46 -27.41 16.49
CA LEU A 691 21.42 -28.39 16.81
C LEU A 691 21.97 -29.82 16.84
N SER A 692 22.93 -30.13 15.98
CA SER A 692 23.56 -31.46 15.90
C SER A 692 24.56 -31.74 17.04
N ASN A 693 24.95 -30.73 17.84
CA ASN A 693 25.99 -30.85 18.86
C ASN A 693 25.60 -30.16 20.19
N PRO A 694 24.74 -30.78 21.03
CA PRO A 694 24.14 -30.16 22.21
C PRO A 694 25.09 -29.90 23.41
N LYS A 695 26.39 -30.23 23.31
CA LYS A 695 27.37 -30.05 24.39
C LYS A 695 27.99 -28.64 24.50
N VAL A 696 27.64 -27.71 23.63
CA VAL A 696 28.02 -26.29 23.79
C VAL A 696 26.83 -25.55 24.40
N GLY A 697 26.83 -25.50 25.73
CA GLY A 697 25.75 -24.95 26.53
C GLY A 697 25.43 -23.47 26.26
N PHE A 698 24.24 -23.09 26.70
CA PHE A 698 23.79 -21.72 26.93
C PHE A 698 24.89 -20.92 27.66
N LEU A 699 25.71 -20.19 26.91
CA LEU A 699 26.39 -19.00 27.42
C LEU A 699 25.65 -17.83 26.81
N GLY A 700 24.89 -17.16 27.66
CA GLY A 700 24.11 -15.97 27.31
C GLY A 700 24.99 -14.97 26.57
N PHE A 701 24.42 -14.38 25.51
CA PHE A 701 24.93 -13.14 24.96
C PHE A 701 24.80 -12.07 26.04
N LYS A 702 25.82 -11.95 26.90
CA LYS A 702 26.07 -10.71 27.62
C LYS A 702 26.41 -9.66 26.58
N GLN A 703 25.71 -8.54 26.69
CA GLN A 703 26.04 -7.26 26.08
C GLN A 703 27.55 -7.03 26.11
N GLY A 704 28.10 -6.58 24.99
CA GLY A 704 29.48 -6.12 24.92
C GLY A 704 30.06 -6.31 23.54
N PHE A 705 29.79 -5.38 22.63
CA PHE A 705 30.83 -4.73 21.85
C PHE A 705 30.33 -3.31 21.55
N LEU A 706 31.13 -2.35 22.04
CA LEU A 706 30.94 -0.89 22.04
C LEU A 706 30.72 -0.32 20.64
#